data_AF-A0A179IG14-F1
#
_entry.id   AF-A0A179IG14-F1
#
_cell.length_a   1.000
_cell.length_b   1.000
_cell.length_c   1.000
_cell.angle_alpha   90.00
_cell.angle_beta   90.00
_cell.angle_gamma   90.00
#
_symmetry.space_group_name_H-M   'P 1'
#
loop_
_entity.id
_entity.type
_entity.pdbx_description
1 polymer ?
#
loop_
_entity_poly.entity_id
_entity_poly.type
_entity_poly.pdbx_seq_one_letter_code
_entity_poly.pdbx_strand_id
1 'polypeptide(L)'
;MAHPGNGLNIVNSLSDLRHAQSQLASAVDSLAAALGSQEQPDSTLSSAVLQRDPSSSNQNNSGETGPELQNLSSLSQKSGFTSRIVLTTYPKQIGIDPIPLDWGNADPEKRGPVVVSRLPSTIRRRNESRSGGSYSVYYALAVASKELNTDHRPDFTNTEPAAKIGPFSQWGERKKIVAMDPWGHLTPWQYKDIMEKENIDLRPTIAITKAHMKASSDVLPELEDSVRAGRLYVRARLSNNASSDRVSVPDGKVCLNKQGELAVTKFAVEPVWYLPGVAERFGIDEATLRRSLFEHTGGSYPELITRGDIKVFLPPIGGLTVYCFGDPSKMSDESVRLSLRIHDECNGSDVFGSDICTCRPYLIFGIEQAVKEAQNGGSGVVIYFRKEGRALGEVTKVCEYKPILRTSPPLTRAVVYNARKRGADRASDYFTRTENIAGVKDMRFQALMPDILHWLGIKKIDRMLSMSNMKHDAIVGQGIPIHERVELPEELIPADSRVEIDAKITAGYFTAGKRLTSEQLESVQGRMWEEYANFNQDGACTPLMIQSLGARRYHHRATESHRRCHERGSRAWLLWARLGLNWCTQEIEIIIPLHLIVCIFDFSNCSLHLAAIMAVGKNKRLSKGKKGLKKKTVDPFSRKDWYSIKAPNPFNIRDVGKTLVNRTTGLKNANDALKGRIVEVSLADLQKDEDHSFRKIRLRIDEVQGKSCLTNFHGLDFTSDKLRSLVRKWQSLIEANITVKTTDDYLIRLFAIGFTKRRQNQIKKTTYAASSQIRAIRRKMTDIIQREASTCTLTQLTSKLIPEVIGREIEKATQGIYPLQNVHIRKVKLLKAPKFDLGALMALHGESGTDDQGQKVEREFKERVLEEV
;
A
#
# COMPACT_ATOMS: atom_id res chain seq x y z
N MET A 1 -52.85 -13.06 54.11
CA MET A 1 -52.22 -14.28 53.55
C MET A 1 -50.80 -13.91 53.12
N ALA A 2 -49.78 -14.49 53.73
CA ALA A 2 -48.38 -14.31 53.32
C ALA A 2 -47.90 -15.62 52.69
N HIS A 3 -47.28 -15.57 51.50
CA HIS A 3 -46.78 -16.76 50.80
C HIS A 3 -45.39 -17.17 51.33
N PRO A 4 -45.23 -18.37 51.94
CA PRO A 4 -43.93 -18.88 52.37
C PRO A 4 -43.31 -19.71 51.24
N GLY A 5 -42.69 -19.04 50.24
CA GLY A 5 -42.21 -19.71 49.01
C GLY A 5 -40.71 -19.57 48.69
N ASN A 6 -40.11 -18.41 48.92
CA ASN A 6 -38.78 -18.09 48.35
C ASN A 6 -37.58 -18.33 49.29
N GLY A 7 -37.80 -18.68 50.55
CA GLY A 7 -36.71 -18.94 51.51
C GLY A 7 -35.99 -20.28 51.27
N LEU A 8 -36.73 -21.38 51.05
CA LEU A 8 -36.16 -22.72 50.95
C LEU A 8 -35.24 -22.89 49.74
N ASN A 9 -35.60 -22.33 48.57
CA ASN A 9 -34.82 -22.53 47.34
C ASN A 9 -33.40 -21.96 47.41
N ILE A 10 -33.20 -20.85 48.14
CA ILE A 10 -31.87 -20.24 48.32
C ILE A 10 -31.02 -21.07 49.29
N VAL A 11 -31.63 -21.58 50.37
CA VAL A 11 -30.93 -22.43 51.35
C VAL A 11 -30.50 -23.76 50.71
N ASN A 12 -31.36 -24.39 49.91
CA ASN A 12 -31.03 -25.61 49.18
C ASN A 12 -29.92 -25.36 48.14
N SER A 13 -29.99 -24.26 47.39
CA SER A 13 -28.93 -23.88 46.44
C SER A 13 -27.57 -23.66 47.14
N LEU A 14 -27.58 -23.16 48.38
CA LEU A 14 -26.37 -22.98 49.19
C LEU A 14 -25.84 -24.30 49.77
N SER A 15 -26.70 -25.25 50.15
CA SER A 15 -26.25 -26.59 50.55
C SER A 15 -25.63 -27.36 49.38
N ASP A 16 -26.21 -27.24 48.18
CA ASP A 16 -25.70 -27.91 46.98
C ASP A 16 -24.33 -27.37 46.57
N LEU A 17 -24.13 -26.05 46.61
CA LEU A 17 -22.82 -25.42 46.40
C LEU A 17 -21.79 -25.86 47.44
N ARG A 18 -22.20 -26.05 48.71
CA ARG A 18 -21.32 -26.50 49.79
C ARG A 18 -20.93 -27.97 49.64
N HIS A 19 -21.85 -28.82 49.17
CA HIS A 19 -21.54 -30.20 48.78
C HIS A 19 -20.61 -30.27 47.57
N ALA A 20 -20.81 -29.44 46.55
CA ALA A 20 -19.92 -29.37 45.39
C ALA A 20 -18.49 -28.93 45.77
N GLN A 21 -18.35 -27.94 46.67
CA GLN A 21 -17.04 -27.56 47.21
C GLN A 21 -16.39 -28.67 48.04
N SER A 22 -17.16 -29.42 48.84
CA SER A 22 -16.68 -30.58 49.59
C SER A 22 -16.17 -31.70 48.68
N GLN A 23 -16.88 -32.00 47.60
CA GLN A 23 -16.45 -32.99 46.59
C GLN A 23 -15.18 -32.54 45.86
N LEU A 24 -15.07 -31.24 45.52
CA LEU A 24 -13.89 -30.70 44.88
C LEU A 24 -12.65 -30.76 45.80
N ALA A 25 -12.81 -30.44 47.08
CA ALA A 25 -11.74 -30.57 48.08
C ALA A 25 -11.27 -32.03 48.21
N SER A 26 -12.20 -32.98 48.36
CA SER A 26 -11.88 -34.42 48.40
C SER A 26 -11.17 -34.91 47.14
N ALA A 27 -11.53 -34.40 45.96
CA ALA A 27 -10.85 -34.72 44.71
C ALA A 27 -9.42 -34.13 44.65
N VAL A 28 -9.21 -32.92 45.18
CA VAL A 28 -7.88 -32.30 45.29
C VAL A 28 -6.99 -33.05 46.28
N ASP A 29 -7.51 -33.44 47.45
CA ASP A 29 -6.77 -34.23 48.44
C ASP A 29 -6.40 -35.62 47.89
N SER A 30 -7.29 -36.24 47.12
CA SER A 30 -7.02 -37.51 46.42
C SER A 30 -5.93 -37.34 45.34
N LEU A 31 -5.90 -36.21 44.65
CA LEU A 31 -4.86 -35.89 43.66
C LEU A 31 -3.51 -35.60 44.33
N ALA A 32 -3.53 -34.92 45.48
CA ALA A 32 -2.34 -34.64 46.28
C ALA A 32 -1.74 -35.93 46.87
N ALA A 33 -2.59 -36.86 47.35
CA ALA A 33 -2.15 -38.19 47.78
C ALA A 33 -1.52 -39.01 46.63
N ALA A 34 -2.05 -38.89 45.40
CA ALA A 34 -1.49 -39.54 44.22
C ALA A 34 -0.15 -38.93 43.74
N LEU A 35 0.18 -37.70 44.16
CA LEU A 35 1.45 -37.02 43.89
C LEU A 35 2.47 -37.15 45.04
N GLY A 36 2.06 -37.67 46.20
CA GLY A 36 2.86 -37.73 47.42
C GLY A 36 3.84 -38.90 47.54
N SER A 37 3.99 -39.75 46.51
CA SER A 37 4.78 -40.99 46.55
C SER A 37 5.97 -40.99 45.58
N GLN A 38 6.84 -39.98 45.68
CA GLN A 38 8.25 -40.10 45.33
C GLN A 38 9.12 -39.47 46.43
N GLU A 39 10.03 -40.26 46.99
CA GLU A 39 10.85 -39.91 48.15
C GLU A 39 11.98 -38.93 47.81
N GLN A 40 12.35 -38.09 48.78
CA GLN A 40 13.54 -37.24 48.73
C GLN A 40 14.75 -37.94 49.38
N PRO A 41 15.98 -37.56 49.01
CA PRO A 41 17.13 -37.67 49.90
C PRO A 41 17.39 -36.36 50.65
N ASP A 42 17.70 -36.48 51.94
CA ASP A 42 17.83 -35.38 52.89
C ASP A 42 19.10 -34.50 52.74
N SER A 43 19.03 -33.32 53.37
CA SER A 43 20.12 -32.35 53.47
C SER A 43 21.24 -32.75 54.45
N THR A 44 22.47 -32.24 54.27
CA THR A 44 23.27 -31.50 55.28
C THR A 44 24.70 -31.12 54.82
N LEU A 45 25.34 -30.20 55.58
CA LEU A 45 26.79 -29.88 55.68
C LEU A 45 27.48 -28.89 54.70
N SER A 46 27.50 -27.64 55.14
CA SER A 46 28.68 -26.78 55.38
C SER A 46 30.12 -27.28 55.07
N SER A 47 30.84 -26.44 54.31
CA SER A 47 32.26 -25.98 54.48
C SER A 47 33.46 -26.94 54.35
N ALA A 48 34.53 -26.38 53.73
CA ALA A 48 35.95 -26.82 53.74
C ALA A 48 36.27 -28.09 52.88
N VAL A 49 37.49 -28.43 52.45
CA VAL A 49 38.78 -27.74 52.18
C VAL A 49 39.70 -28.73 51.40
N LEU A 50 40.58 -28.23 50.51
CA LEU A 50 41.81 -28.87 49.96
C LEU A 50 41.86 -30.33 49.40
N GLN A 51 42.19 -30.42 48.09
CA GLN A 51 43.35 -31.12 47.46
C GLN A 51 43.59 -32.67 47.50
N ARG A 52 44.14 -33.13 46.34
CA ARG A 52 45.00 -34.30 46.02
C ARG A 52 44.38 -35.69 45.76
N ASP A 53 44.34 -36.09 44.48
CA ASP A 53 45.30 -37.00 43.80
C ASP A 53 45.99 -38.14 44.58
N PRO A 54 46.46 -39.23 43.89
CA PRO A 54 46.06 -39.79 42.58
C PRO A 54 46.12 -41.35 42.54
N SER A 55 46.39 -41.91 41.34
CA SER A 55 46.76 -43.32 41.01
C SER A 55 45.58 -44.31 40.99
N SER A 56 45.53 -45.39 40.22
CA SER A 56 46.20 -45.97 39.03
C SER A 56 45.48 -47.35 38.85
N SER A 57 45.57 -48.19 37.81
CA SER A 57 46.54 -48.38 36.72
C SER A 57 45.94 -49.34 35.66
N ASN A 58 46.51 -49.38 34.45
CA ASN A 58 46.61 -50.54 33.54
C ASN A 58 45.32 -51.15 32.90
N GLN A 59 45.31 -51.76 31.71
CA GLN A 59 46.27 -51.87 30.58
C GLN A 59 45.52 -52.36 29.30
N ASN A 60 46.10 -52.12 28.11
CA ASN A 60 46.20 -52.93 26.86
C ASN A 60 45.09 -53.99 26.50
N ASN A 61 44.74 -54.32 25.24
CA ASN A 61 45.40 -54.13 23.94
C ASN A 61 44.43 -54.29 22.72
N SER A 62 44.96 -54.09 21.52
CA SER A 62 44.42 -54.32 20.15
C SER A 62 43.56 -55.57 19.83
N GLY A 63 42.66 -55.46 18.84
CA GLY A 63 42.01 -56.58 18.11
C GLY A 63 41.17 -56.13 16.90
N GLU A 64 41.08 -56.93 15.83
CA GLU A 64 40.59 -56.54 14.49
C GLU A 64 39.20 -57.08 14.05
N THR A 65 38.62 -56.40 13.05
CA THR A 65 37.64 -56.88 12.02
C THR A 65 36.22 -57.35 12.40
N GLY A 66 35.23 -56.84 11.65
CA GLY A 66 33.85 -57.38 11.55
C GLY A 66 32.81 -56.30 11.21
N PRO A 67 32.05 -56.39 10.09
CA PRO A 67 31.14 -55.32 9.67
C PRO A 67 29.73 -55.49 10.25
N GLU A 68 29.11 -54.41 10.73
CA GLU A 68 27.72 -54.40 11.18
C GLU A 68 26.90 -53.25 10.53
N LEU A 69 25.59 -53.47 10.42
CA LEU A 69 24.69 -52.75 9.51
C LEU A 69 24.55 -51.26 9.84
N GLN A 70 24.71 -50.41 8.83
CA GLN A 70 24.27 -49.01 8.90
C GLN A 70 22.74 -48.92 8.89
N ASN A 71 22.14 -48.99 10.08
CA ASN A 71 20.77 -48.52 10.28
C ASN A 71 20.72 -47.00 10.04
N LEU A 72 19.96 -46.57 9.03
CA LEU A 72 19.64 -45.15 8.81
C LEU A 72 18.72 -44.65 9.94
N SER A 73 19.30 -44.23 11.06
CA SER A 73 18.59 -43.44 12.05
C SER A 73 18.44 -42.00 11.54
N SER A 74 17.19 -41.64 11.29
CA SER A 74 16.63 -40.28 11.26
C SER A 74 17.62 -39.10 11.29
N LEU A 75 17.75 -38.42 10.15
CA LEU A 75 18.18 -37.02 10.08
C LEU A 75 17.20 -36.13 10.86
N SER A 76 17.32 -36.11 12.19
CA SER A 76 16.69 -35.11 13.02
C SER A 76 17.22 -33.74 12.58
N GLN A 77 16.31 -32.81 12.30
CA GLN A 77 16.72 -31.44 11.99
C GLN A 77 17.36 -30.85 13.25
N LYS A 78 18.70 -30.85 13.33
CA LYS A 78 19.42 -30.16 14.39
C LYS A 78 18.91 -28.72 14.45
N SER A 79 18.29 -28.36 15.58
CA SER A 79 17.87 -26.99 15.84
C SER A 79 19.12 -26.12 15.95
N GLY A 80 19.25 -25.08 15.12
CA GLY A 80 20.35 -24.11 15.17
C GLY A 80 20.35 -23.20 16.40
N PHE A 81 19.63 -23.57 17.45
CA PHE A 81 19.53 -22.84 18.71
C PHE A 81 20.18 -23.67 19.81
N THR A 82 21.10 -23.06 20.56
CA THR A 82 21.67 -23.66 21.77
C THR A 82 20.58 -23.80 22.83
N SER A 83 20.58 -24.92 23.58
CA SER A 83 19.60 -25.18 24.65
C SER A 83 19.61 -24.13 25.77
N ARG A 84 20.70 -23.36 25.90
CA ARG A 84 20.86 -22.27 26.87
C ARG A 84 20.65 -20.91 26.20
N ILE A 85 19.60 -20.20 26.61
CA ILE A 85 19.33 -18.81 26.20
C ILE A 85 20.00 -17.85 27.19
N VAL A 86 20.83 -16.93 26.71
CA VAL A 86 21.41 -15.85 27.52
C VAL A 86 20.47 -14.64 27.52
N LEU A 87 19.71 -14.50 28.61
CA LEU A 87 18.73 -13.42 28.81
C LEU A 87 19.41 -12.06 29.05
N THR A 88 20.40 -12.02 29.95
CA THR A 88 21.19 -10.84 30.29
C THR A 88 22.69 -11.17 30.39
N THR A 89 23.50 -10.13 30.28
CA THR A 89 24.94 -10.14 30.55
C THR A 89 25.23 -9.09 31.62
N TYR A 90 26.07 -9.40 32.61
CA TYR A 90 26.43 -8.48 33.70
C TYR A 90 27.87 -7.97 33.56
N PRO A 91 28.19 -6.71 33.91
CA PRO A 91 29.55 -6.15 33.72
C PRO A 91 30.66 -6.91 34.46
N LYS A 92 30.34 -7.57 35.58
CA LYS A 92 31.29 -8.34 36.39
C LYS A 92 31.30 -9.84 36.08
N GLN A 93 30.54 -10.30 35.08
CA GLN A 93 30.50 -11.71 34.71
C GLN A 93 31.71 -12.08 33.84
N ILE A 94 32.38 -13.17 34.22
CA ILE A 94 33.66 -13.60 33.63
C ILE A 94 33.56 -13.73 32.10
N GLY A 95 34.46 -13.04 31.40
CA GLY A 95 34.61 -13.08 29.95
C GLY A 95 33.76 -12.08 29.16
N ILE A 96 33.11 -11.11 29.80
CA ILE A 96 32.56 -9.93 29.10
C ILE A 96 33.63 -8.84 29.05
N ASP A 97 33.99 -8.43 27.84
CA ASP A 97 35.01 -7.40 27.57
C ASP A 97 34.55 -6.60 26.35
N PRO A 98 33.72 -5.56 26.55
CA PRO A 98 33.11 -4.80 25.47
C PRO A 98 34.11 -3.85 24.81
N ILE A 99 34.02 -3.69 23.48
CA ILE A 99 34.87 -2.74 22.74
C ILE A 99 34.64 -1.31 23.28
N PRO A 100 35.69 -0.60 23.75
CA PRO A 100 35.58 0.78 24.21
C PRO A 100 34.93 1.69 23.18
N LEU A 101 34.08 2.62 23.64
CA LEU A 101 33.36 3.56 22.79
C LEU A 101 33.37 4.97 23.41
N ASP A 102 34.17 5.87 22.87
CA ASP A 102 34.27 7.26 23.31
C ASP A 102 33.39 8.17 22.42
N TRP A 103 32.15 8.40 22.86
CA TRP A 103 31.17 9.12 22.05
C TRP A 103 31.52 10.60 21.88
N GLY A 104 31.62 11.04 20.63
CA GLY A 104 31.97 12.40 20.26
C GLY A 104 33.48 12.64 20.10
N ASN A 105 34.31 11.60 20.08
CA ASN A 105 35.71 11.76 19.66
C ASN A 105 35.79 11.99 18.14
N ALA A 106 36.64 12.94 17.72
CA ALA A 106 36.79 13.31 16.32
C ALA A 106 37.57 12.25 15.51
N ASP A 107 38.49 11.52 16.15
CA ASP A 107 39.23 10.44 15.50
C ASP A 107 38.39 9.15 15.50
N PRO A 108 38.05 8.55 14.34
CA PRO A 108 37.17 7.38 14.29
C PRO A 108 37.76 6.16 15.02
N GLU A 109 39.08 5.98 14.98
CA GLU A 109 39.76 4.87 15.66
C GLU A 109 39.67 4.98 17.18
N LYS A 110 39.92 6.17 17.75
CA LYS A 110 39.82 6.44 19.20
C LYS A 110 38.37 6.40 19.68
N ARG A 111 37.44 6.83 18.82
CA ARG A 111 36.00 6.77 19.09
C ARG A 111 35.50 5.32 19.21
N GLY A 112 35.93 4.43 18.32
CA GLY A 112 35.51 3.02 18.26
C GLY A 112 34.17 2.77 17.53
N PRO A 113 33.93 1.56 16.99
CA PRO A 113 32.70 1.21 16.29
C PRO A 113 31.51 0.94 17.22
N VAL A 114 30.29 1.12 16.73
CA VAL A 114 29.06 0.64 17.39
C VAL A 114 28.84 -0.84 17.06
N VAL A 115 28.78 -1.70 18.08
CA VAL A 115 28.85 -3.17 17.94
C VAL A 115 27.57 -3.84 18.43
N VAL A 116 26.77 -4.34 17.49
CA VAL A 116 25.41 -4.89 17.74
C VAL A 116 25.35 -6.43 17.68
N SER A 117 26.41 -7.09 17.20
CA SER A 117 26.40 -8.54 16.92
C SER A 117 26.05 -9.42 18.12
N ARG A 118 25.08 -10.32 17.95
CA ARG A 118 24.60 -11.29 18.95
C ARG A 118 24.98 -12.75 18.67
N LEU A 119 25.96 -13.01 17.81
CA LEU A 119 26.51 -14.36 17.62
C LEU A 119 27.00 -14.93 18.96
N PRO A 120 26.88 -16.25 19.22
CA PRO A 120 27.32 -16.87 20.48
C PRO A 120 28.78 -16.59 20.83
N SER A 121 29.64 -16.45 19.82
CA SER A 121 31.06 -16.08 19.93
C SER A 121 31.26 -14.59 20.26
N THR A 122 30.48 -13.67 19.67
CA THR A 122 30.74 -12.22 19.76
C THR A 122 29.91 -11.49 20.82
N ILE A 123 28.91 -12.13 21.44
CA ILE A 123 28.00 -11.53 22.44
C ILE A 123 28.72 -10.84 23.62
N ARG A 124 29.98 -11.21 23.86
CA ARG A 124 30.89 -10.68 24.90
C ARG A 124 31.56 -9.34 24.55
N ARG A 125 31.71 -9.02 23.25
CA ARG A 125 32.43 -7.81 22.75
C ARG A 125 31.54 -6.58 22.53
N ARG A 126 30.21 -6.74 22.60
CA ARG A 126 29.24 -5.68 22.27
C ARG A 126 29.21 -4.53 23.27
N ASN A 127 29.11 -3.31 22.74
CA ASN A 127 29.03 -2.05 23.48
C ASN A 127 27.66 -1.36 23.38
N GLU A 128 26.66 -2.06 22.83
CA GLU A 128 25.31 -1.57 22.51
C GLU A 128 24.21 -2.50 23.07
N SER A 129 23.05 -1.94 23.43
CA SER A 129 21.91 -2.65 24.03
C SER A 129 20.80 -3.02 23.04
N ARG A 130 21.13 -3.89 22.07
CA ARG A 130 20.20 -4.62 21.18
C ARG A 130 19.21 -3.74 20.39
N SER A 131 19.49 -3.54 19.10
CA SER A 131 18.51 -3.87 18.04
C SER A 131 19.15 -4.08 16.67
N GLY A 132 18.70 -5.11 15.94
CA GLY A 132 18.98 -5.27 14.50
C GLY A 132 18.22 -4.27 13.63
N GLY A 133 18.45 -2.98 13.87
CA GLY A 133 17.77 -1.86 13.22
C GLY A 133 16.28 -1.73 13.57
N SER A 134 15.59 -0.94 12.76
CA SER A 134 14.14 -0.69 12.84
C SER A 134 13.28 -1.93 12.48
N TYR A 135 13.87 -2.93 11.83
CA TYR A 135 13.20 -4.15 11.36
C TYR A 135 13.62 -5.41 12.14
N SER A 136 14.17 -5.26 13.35
CA SER A 136 14.74 -6.37 14.14
C SER A 136 13.76 -7.50 14.48
N VAL A 137 12.46 -7.21 14.58
CA VAL A 137 11.39 -8.23 14.75
C VAL A 137 11.23 -9.08 13.49
N TYR A 138 11.25 -8.48 12.30
CA TYR A 138 11.21 -9.20 11.03
C TYR A 138 12.49 -10.02 10.79
N TYR A 139 13.65 -9.48 11.17
CA TYR A 139 14.91 -10.22 11.17
C TYR A 139 14.83 -11.48 12.05
N ALA A 140 14.28 -11.36 13.27
CA ALA A 140 14.09 -12.51 14.16
C ALA A 140 13.12 -13.56 13.57
N LEU A 141 12.05 -13.13 12.88
CA LEU A 141 11.14 -14.04 12.17
C LEU A 141 11.81 -14.75 10.97
N ALA A 142 12.66 -14.05 10.20
CA ALA A 142 13.42 -14.63 9.09
C ALA A 142 14.44 -15.69 9.57
N VAL A 143 15.08 -15.46 10.72
CA VAL A 143 15.97 -16.44 11.37
C VAL A 143 15.15 -17.63 11.91
N ALA A 144 14.00 -17.39 12.55
CA ALA A 144 13.14 -18.45 13.09
C ALA A 144 12.52 -19.34 11.99
N SER A 145 12.15 -18.75 10.84
CA SER A 145 11.65 -19.47 9.65
C SER A 145 12.74 -20.18 8.85
N LYS A 146 14.03 -19.99 9.20
CA LYS A 146 15.22 -20.47 8.46
C LYS A 146 15.34 -19.88 7.04
N GLU A 147 14.71 -18.74 6.78
CA GLU A 147 14.96 -17.95 5.56
C GLU A 147 16.30 -17.21 5.64
N LEU A 148 16.81 -16.95 6.85
CA LEU A 148 18.13 -16.39 7.10
C LEU A 148 18.93 -17.24 8.10
N ASN A 149 20.19 -17.53 7.77
CA ASN A 149 21.09 -18.25 8.68
C ASN A 149 21.54 -17.34 9.84
N THR A 150 21.68 -17.91 11.03
CA THR A 150 22.16 -17.21 12.25
C THR A 150 23.53 -16.56 12.05
N ASP A 151 24.43 -17.27 11.36
CA ASP A 151 25.83 -16.89 11.16
C ASP A 151 26.05 -16.15 9.82
N HIS A 152 24.99 -15.71 9.16
CA HIS A 152 25.10 -14.95 7.91
C HIS A 152 25.78 -13.59 8.14
N ARG A 153 26.90 -13.38 7.45
CA ARG A 153 27.57 -12.08 7.35
C ARG A 153 27.14 -11.38 6.06
N PRO A 154 26.69 -10.11 6.13
CA PRO A 154 26.50 -9.29 4.95
C PRO A 154 27.82 -9.09 4.19
N ASP A 155 27.75 -9.12 2.87
CA ASP A 155 28.85 -8.67 2.01
C ASP A 155 28.65 -7.18 1.69
N PHE A 156 29.68 -6.37 1.96
CA PHE A 156 29.71 -4.92 1.73
C PHE A 156 30.54 -4.53 0.49
N THR A 157 30.92 -5.51 -0.34
CA THR A 157 31.61 -5.26 -1.62
C THR A 157 30.74 -4.37 -2.52
N ASN A 158 31.33 -3.29 -3.03
CA ASN A 158 30.65 -2.26 -3.85
C ASN A 158 29.48 -1.52 -3.18
N THR A 159 29.32 -1.56 -1.86
CA THR A 159 28.25 -0.79 -1.15
C THR A 159 28.69 0.61 -0.69
N GLU A 160 29.78 1.15 -1.24
CA GLU A 160 30.39 2.41 -0.81
C GLU A 160 29.45 3.64 -0.97
N PRO A 161 29.54 4.65 -0.09
CA PRO A 161 28.72 5.85 -0.17
C PRO A 161 28.84 6.60 -1.50
N ALA A 162 27.71 6.81 -2.19
CA ALA A 162 27.68 7.47 -3.52
C ALA A 162 28.04 8.97 -3.51
N ALA A 163 28.21 9.57 -2.33
CA ALA A 163 28.72 10.91 -2.11
C ALA A 163 29.53 10.95 -0.80
N LYS A 164 30.66 11.64 -0.82
CA LYS A 164 31.49 11.89 0.38
C LYS A 164 30.88 13.06 1.17
N ILE A 165 30.70 12.88 2.47
CA ILE A 165 30.18 13.89 3.40
C ILE A 165 31.16 13.99 4.58
N GLY A 166 31.46 15.21 5.03
CA GLY A 166 32.34 15.45 6.16
C GLY A 166 33.78 14.93 5.97
N PRO A 167 34.53 14.73 7.07
CA PRO A 167 34.12 14.99 8.45
C PRO A 167 33.92 16.49 8.74
N PHE A 168 32.93 16.82 9.55
CA PHE A 168 32.69 18.18 10.04
C PHE A 168 33.05 18.28 11.52
N SER A 169 33.47 19.47 11.99
CA SER A 169 33.86 19.67 13.40
C SER A 169 32.78 19.24 14.40
N GLN A 170 31.52 19.43 14.03
CA GLN A 170 30.33 19.09 14.82
C GLN A 170 30.19 17.58 15.11
N TRP A 171 30.88 16.71 14.35
CA TRP A 171 30.93 15.26 14.61
C TRP A 171 31.80 14.93 15.84
N GLY A 172 32.79 15.77 16.14
CA GLY A 172 33.63 15.71 17.35
C GLY A 172 33.05 16.45 18.56
N GLU A 173 31.78 16.88 18.51
CA GLU A 173 31.11 17.55 19.61
C GLU A 173 30.09 16.60 20.27
N ARG A 174 30.48 15.99 21.39
CA ARG A 174 29.67 15.01 22.18
C ARG A 174 28.23 15.45 22.51
N LYS A 175 27.94 16.75 22.51
CA LYS A 175 26.60 17.33 22.77
C LYS A 175 25.81 17.72 21.52
N LYS A 176 26.41 17.74 20.32
CA LYS A 176 25.72 18.16 19.08
C LYS A 176 24.94 17.03 18.44
N ILE A 177 25.52 15.83 18.40
CA ILE A 177 24.93 14.64 17.78
C ILE A 177 24.80 13.54 18.85
N VAL A 178 23.57 13.20 19.19
CA VAL A 178 23.21 12.24 20.26
C VAL A 178 22.17 11.20 19.83
N ALA A 179 21.48 11.39 18.70
CA ALA A 179 20.42 10.50 18.20
C ALA A 179 20.75 9.75 16.89
N MET A 180 21.97 9.92 16.35
CA MET A 180 22.49 9.17 15.20
C MET A 180 24.01 8.99 15.29
N ASP A 181 24.57 8.05 14.53
CA ASP A 181 26.00 7.77 14.48
C ASP A 181 26.70 8.62 13.41
N PRO A 182 27.62 9.56 13.77
CA PRO A 182 28.28 10.42 12.78
C PRO A 182 29.07 9.65 11.72
N TRP A 183 29.74 8.56 12.14
CA TRP A 183 30.59 7.73 11.29
C TRP A 183 29.85 6.57 10.63
N GLY A 184 28.53 6.47 10.86
CA GLY A 184 27.68 5.32 10.51
C GLY A 184 27.58 4.94 9.03
N HIS A 185 28.08 5.81 8.14
CA HIS A 185 28.14 5.60 6.68
C HIS A 185 29.50 5.05 6.21
N LEU A 186 30.52 5.06 7.06
CA LEU A 186 31.87 4.55 6.75
C LEU A 186 32.24 3.30 7.57
N THR A 187 31.38 2.86 8.51
CA THR A 187 31.68 1.81 9.50
C THR A 187 32.33 0.54 8.92
N PRO A 188 31.82 -0.09 7.84
CA PRO A 188 32.44 -1.31 7.30
C PRO A 188 33.85 -1.12 6.73
N TRP A 189 34.16 0.07 6.22
CA TRP A 189 35.46 0.38 5.61
C TRP A 189 36.47 0.88 6.64
N GLN A 190 36.03 1.78 7.53
CA GLN A 190 36.88 2.40 8.54
C GLN A 190 37.35 1.41 9.63
N TYR A 191 36.54 0.38 9.92
CA TYR A 191 36.81 -0.60 10.97
C TYR A 191 37.04 -2.02 10.45
N LYS A 192 37.37 -2.18 9.16
CA LYS A 192 37.62 -3.47 8.51
C LYS A 192 38.62 -4.33 9.29
N ASP A 193 39.73 -3.73 9.71
CA ASP A 193 40.75 -4.35 10.57
C ASP A 193 40.17 -4.96 11.85
N ILE A 194 39.23 -4.28 12.51
CA ILE A 194 38.60 -4.74 13.76
C ILE A 194 37.63 -5.89 13.46
N MET A 195 36.89 -5.81 12.35
CA MET A 195 35.99 -6.88 11.91
C MET A 195 36.75 -8.18 11.65
N GLU A 196 37.91 -8.10 10.99
CA GLU A 196 38.75 -9.26 10.67
C GLU A 196 39.49 -9.79 11.91
N LYS A 197 40.14 -8.93 12.71
CA LYS A 197 40.92 -9.32 13.90
C LYS A 197 40.05 -9.90 15.01
N GLU A 198 38.89 -9.28 15.29
CA GLU A 198 38.01 -9.71 16.38
C GLU A 198 36.85 -10.61 15.93
N ASN A 199 36.72 -10.83 14.63
CA ASN A 199 35.71 -11.68 14.02
C ASN A 199 34.26 -11.19 14.28
N ILE A 200 34.02 -9.88 14.16
CA ILE A 200 32.77 -9.18 14.53
C ILE A 200 32.01 -8.66 13.29
N ASP A 201 30.68 -8.77 13.32
CA ASP A 201 29.77 -8.12 12.36
C ASP A 201 29.50 -6.66 12.76
N LEU A 202 29.94 -5.72 11.92
CA LEU A 202 29.65 -4.29 12.00
C LEU A 202 28.81 -3.89 10.78
N ARG A 203 27.68 -3.23 11.03
CA ARG A 203 26.75 -2.81 9.96
C ARG A 203 26.70 -1.29 9.86
N PRO A 204 26.58 -0.72 8.64
CA PRO A 204 26.39 0.70 8.48
C PRO A 204 25.00 1.10 8.98
N THR A 205 24.91 2.19 9.74
CA THR A 205 23.66 2.78 10.23
C THR A 205 23.17 3.91 9.32
N ILE A 206 24.00 4.34 8.37
CA ILE A 206 23.68 5.35 7.35
C ILE A 206 24.06 4.82 5.97
N ALA A 207 23.18 4.98 4.98
CA ALA A 207 23.43 4.63 3.59
C ALA A 207 23.21 5.83 2.66
N ILE A 208 24.11 6.03 1.69
CA ILE A 208 24.11 7.18 0.78
C ILE A 208 24.04 6.71 -0.67
N THR A 209 23.02 7.12 -1.41
CA THR A 209 22.77 6.69 -2.79
C THR A 209 22.30 7.86 -3.67
N LYS A 210 22.62 7.81 -4.96
CA LYS A 210 22.09 8.74 -5.97
C LYS A 210 20.88 8.10 -6.65
N ALA A 211 19.77 8.82 -6.73
CA ALA A 211 18.53 8.32 -7.27
C ALA A 211 17.85 9.35 -8.19
N HIS A 212 16.94 8.87 -9.02
CA HIS A 212 16.05 9.71 -9.82
C HIS A 212 14.64 9.62 -9.23
N MET A 213 14.11 10.76 -8.76
CA MET A 213 12.73 10.85 -8.31
C MET A 213 11.87 11.19 -9.53
N LYS A 214 11.06 10.23 -9.98
CA LYS A 214 10.12 10.44 -11.10
C LYS A 214 8.94 11.28 -10.64
N ALA A 215 8.77 12.46 -11.26
CA ALA A 215 7.60 13.30 -11.12
C ALA A 215 6.54 12.98 -12.20
N SER A 216 6.37 11.72 -12.57
CA SER A 216 5.32 11.32 -13.52
C SER A 216 3.93 11.39 -12.89
N SER A 217 2.92 11.68 -13.71
CA SER A 217 1.48 11.73 -13.40
C SER A 217 0.95 10.66 -12.45
N ASP A 218 1.58 9.49 -12.47
CA ASP A 218 1.14 8.26 -11.81
C ASP A 218 1.52 8.22 -10.32
N VAL A 219 2.42 9.11 -9.87
CA VAL A 219 3.00 9.09 -8.50
C VAL A 219 2.98 10.48 -7.85
N LEU A 220 3.39 11.52 -8.57
CA LEU A 220 3.40 12.91 -8.08
C LEU A 220 2.93 13.88 -9.19
N PRO A 221 1.64 13.81 -9.60
CA PRO A 221 1.10 14.66 -10.67
C PRO A 221 1.24 16.16 -10.38
N GLU A 222 1.21 16.58 -9.12
CA GLU A 222 1.35 17.99 -8.72
C GLU A 222 2.73 18.57 -9.05
N LEU A 223 3.76 17.70 -9.08
CA LEU A 223 5.12 18.07 -9.44
C LEU A 223 5.28 18.10 -10.97
N GLU A 224 4.66 17.17 -11.71
CA GLU A 224 4.57 17.24 -13.17
C GLU A 224 3.85 18.52 -13.62
N ASP A 225 2.71 18.83 -13.00
CA ASP A 225 1.93 20.05 -13.26
C ASP A 225 2.75 21.31 -12.96
N SER A 226 3.66 21.27 -11.97
CA SER A 226 4.58 22.37 -11.67
C SER A 226 5.67 22.54 -12.75
N VAL A 227 6.13 21.46 -13.36
CA VAL A 227 7.03 21.50 -14.55
C VAL A 227 6.25 21.96 -15.78
N ARG A 228 5.04 21.45 -16.01
CA ARG A 228 4.19 21.77 -17.16
C ARG A 228 3.70 23.22 -17.14
N ALA A 229 3.37 23.75 -15.97
CA ALA A 229 3.07 25.18 -15.74
C ALA A 229 4.33 26.07 -15.77
N GLY A 230 5.52 25.49 -15.94
CA GLY A 230 6.78 26.21 -16.05
C GLY A 230 7.31 26.82 -14.75
N ARG A 231 6.75 26.45 -13.58
CA ARG A 231 7.23 26.91 -12.28
C ARG A 231 8.63 26.40 -11.95
N LEU A 232 9.06 25.30 -12.58
CA LEU A 232 10.36 24.63 -12.38
C LEU A 232 11.31 24.73 -13.59
N TYR A 233 11.04 25.64 -14.55
CA TYR A 233 11.99 25.95 -15.62
C TYR A 233 12.95 27.07 -15.22
N VAL A 234 14.21 26.92 -15.61
CA VAL A 234 15.25 27.92 -15.40
C VAL A 234 15.30 28.88 -16.59
N ARG A 235 15.60 30.16 -16.33
CA ARG A 235 15.88 31.15 -17.38
C ARG A 235 17.32 30.98 -17.89
N ALA A 236 17.55 29.95 -18.71
CA ALA A 236 18.84 29.77 -19.37
C ALA A 236 19.03 30.82 -20.49
N ARG A 237 20.20 31.46 -20.55
CA ARG A 237 20.65 32.22 -21.72
C ARG A 237 21.32 31.20 -22.66
N LEU A 238 20.67 30.89 -23.78
CA LEU A 238 21.29 30.07 -24.84
C LEU A 238 22.56 30.77 -25.35
N SER A 239 23.58 29.99 -25.67
CA SER A 239 24.86 30.50 -26.13
C SER A 239 24.76 31.23 -27.47
N ASN A 240 25.46 32.36 -27.55
CA ASN A 240 25.96 33.02 -28.76
C ASN A 240 24.97 33.51 -29.85
N ASN A 241 23.66 33.65 -29.59
CA ASN A 241 22.78 34.39 -30.50
C ASN A 241 21.94 35.47 -29.78
N ALA A 242 22.02 36.70 -30.31
CA ALA A 242 21.52 37.92 -29.68
C ALA A 242 20.06 38.25 -30.05
N SER A 243 19.17 37.25 -30.09
CA SER A 243 17.72 37.46 -30.28
C SER A 243 16.95 37.24 -28.98
N SER A 244 15.95 38.08 -28.72
CA SER A 244 15.32 38.26 -27.40
C SER A 244 14.34 37.15 -26.96
N ASP A 245 14.24 36.04 -27.68
CA ASP A 245 13.28 34.96 -27.40
C ASP A 245 13.79 34.03 -26.28
N ARG A 246 13.31 34.31 -25.07
CA ARG A 246 13.62 33.54 -23.85
C ARG A 246 12.84 32.23 -23.80
N VAL A 247 13.40 31.15 -24.35
CA VAL A 247 12.82 29.81 -24.24
C VAL A 247 13.10 29.21 -22.85
N SER A 248 12.04 28.78 -22.16
CA SER A 248 12.12 28.09 -20.86
C SER A 248 12.47 26.60 -21.04
N VAL A 249 13.59 26.15 -20.47
CA VAL A 249 14.13 24.79 -20.64
C VAL A 249 14.45 24.20 -19.24
N PRO A 250 14.27 22.89 -19.00
CA PRO A 250 14.78 22.26 -17.78
C PRO A 250 16.32 22.33 -17.73
N ASP A 251 16.85 22.46 -16.52
CA ASP A 251 18.27 22.71 -16.23
C ASP A 251 19.21 21.56 -16.65
N GLY A 252 18.69 20.35 -16.82
CA GLY A 252 19.47 19.15 -17.19
C GLY A 252 20.37 18.61 -16.07
N LYS A 253 20.48 19.32 -14.94
CA LYS A 253 21.26 18.90 -13.75
C LYS A 253 20.34 18.51 -12.59
N VAL A 254 19.49 19.43 -12.10
CA VAL A 254 18.55 19.14 -11.00
C VAL A 254 17.24 18.56 -11.54
N CYS A 255 16.62 19.25 -12.49
CA CYS A 255 15.48 18.74 -13.26
C CYS A 255 16.01 18.29 -14.63
N LEU A 256 16.03 16.98 -14.86
CA LEU A 256 16.74 16.35 -15.97
C LEU A 256 15.94 16.48 -17.27
N ASN A 257 14.64 16.22 -17.20
CA ASN A 257 13.77 15.96 -18.34
C ASN A 257 12.49 16.80 -18.27
N LYS A 258 11.84 17.05 -19.42
CA LYS A 258 10.54 17.76 -19.48
C LYS A 258 9.39 17.02 -18.77
N GLN A 259 9.59 15.73 -18.54
CA GLN A 259 8.77 14.81 -17.75
C GLN A 259 8.96 14.99 -16.22
N GLY A 260 9.81 15.94 -15.79
CA GLY A 260 9.98 16.31 -14.38
C GLY A 260 10.84 15.37 -13.54
N GLU A 261 11.61 14.47 -14.14
CA GLU A 261 12.54 13.61 -13.40
C GLU A 261 13.61 14.46 -12.68
N LEU A 262 13.68 14.31 -11.35
CA LEU A 262 14.61 15.05 -10.49
C LEU A 262 15.79 14.18 -10.08
N ALA A 263 17.01 14.70 -10.24
CA ALA A 263 18.21 14.10 -9.67
C ALA A 263 18.30 14.42 -8.18
N VAL A 264 18.40 13.39 -7.34
CA VAL A 264 18.47 13.54 -5.87
C VAL A 264 19.58 12.68 -5.28
N THR A 265 20.28 13.22 -4.29
CA THR A 265 21.11 12.39 -3.39
C THR A 265 20.28 12.04 -2.17
N LYS A 266 20.09 10.74 -1.92
CA LYS A 266 19.29 10.19 -0.83
C LYS A 266 20.20 9.65 0.26
N PHE A 267 19.91 10.03 1.49
CA PHE A 267 20.54 9.51 2.70
C PHE A 267 19.45 8.77 3.49
N ALA A 268 19.71 7.51 3.87
CA ALA A 268 18.87 6.75 4.78
C ALA A 268 19.63 6.58 6.10
N VAL A 269 18.98 6.88 7.23
CA VAL A 269 19.62 6.95 8.55
C VAL A 269 18.77 6.18 9.57
N GLU A 270 19.38 5.19 10.22
CA GLU A 270 18.83 4.54 11.41
C GLU A 270 19.19 5.32 12.69
N PRO A 271 18.29 5.35 13.70
CA PRO A 271 18.51 6.09 14.94
C PRO A 271 19.50 5.35 15.85
N VAL A 272 20.48 6.07 16.37
CA VAL A 272 21.51 5.55 17.30
C VAL A 272 21.59 6.50 18.48
N TRP A 273 21.04 6.11 19.63
CA TRP A 273 20.87 6.99 20.77
C TRP A 273 22.03 6.85 21.76
N TYR A 274 22.72 7.95 22.01
CA TYR A 274 23.68 8.10 23.09
C TYR A 274 22.94 8.49 24.38
N LEU A 275 22.70 7.51 25.26
CA LEU A 275 21.79 7.64 26.40
C LEU A 275 22.10 8.85 27.32
N PRO A 276 23.36 9.17 27.68
CA PRO A 276 23.65 10.35 28.51
C PRO A 276 23.31 11.67 27.81
N GLY A 277 23.59 11.78 26.51
CA GLY A 277 23.27 12.98 25.73
C GLY A 277 21.76 13.14 25.50
N VAL A 278 21.05 12.03 25.28
CA VAL A 278 19.58 12.04 25.18
C VAL A 278 18.93 12.42 26.52
N ALA A 279 19.46 11.97 27.65
CA ALA A 279 19.01 12.39 28.98
C ALA A 279 19.21 13.90 29.19
N GLU A 280 20.38 14.44 28.86
CA GLU A 280 20.69 15.88 28.90
C GLU A 280 19.72 16.70 28.01
N ARG A 281 19.39 16.23 26.79
CA ARG A 281 18.42 16.89 25.89
C ARG A 281 17.02 17.02 26.48
N PHE A 282 16.61 16.09 27.34
CA PHE A 282 15.29 16.10 27.97
C PHE A 282 15.28 16.68 29.40
N GLY A 283 16.44 17.06 29.95
CA GLY A 283 16.54 17.56 31.32
C GLY A 283 16.23 16.50 32.39
N ILE A 284 16.43 15.21 32.06
CA ILE A 284 16.19 14.07 32.96
C ILE A 284 17.51 13.37 33.28
N ASP A 285 17.56 12.60 34.36
CA ASP A 285 18.73 11.79 34.68
C ASP A 285 18.79 10.49 33.83
N GLU A 286 20.01 9.98 33.62
CA GLU A 286 20.25 8.79 32.79
C GLU A 286 19.57 7.53 33.36
N ALA A 287 19.43 7.42 34.69
CA ALA A 287 18.88 6.24 35.34
C ALA A 287 17.35 6.18 35.19
N THR A 288 16.66 7.31 35.36
CA THR A 288 15.22 7.45 35.08
C THR A 288 14.93 7.20 33.60
N LEU A 289 15.73 7.74 32.67
CA LEU A 289 15.57 7.44 31.24
C LEU A 289 15.65 5.94 30.96
N ARG A 290 16.69 5.26 31.45
CA ARG A 290 16.87 3.80 31.31
C ARG A 290 15.71 3.02 31.92
N ARG A 291 15.25 3.42 33.11
CA ARG A 291 14.15 2.80 33.84
C ARG A 291 12.83 2.93 33.08
N SER A 292 12.45 4.13 32.66
CA SER A 292 11.25 4.37 31.86
C SER A 292 11.29 3.63 30.51
N LEU A 293 12.46 3.58 29.84
CA LEU A 293 12.63 2.78 28.63
C LEU A 293 12.41 1.28 28.89
N PHE A 294 12.96 0.74 29.98
CA PHE A 294 12.76 -0.68 30.34
C PHE A 294 11.31 -1.00 30.71
N GLU A 295 10.71 -0.23 31.63
CA GLU A 295 9.37 -0.49 32.16
C GLU A 295 8.29 -0.31 31.07
N HIS A 296 8.34 0.77 30.28
CA HIS A 296 7.33 1.03 29.24
C HIS A 296 7.56 0.28 27.91
N THR A 297 8.68 -0.42 27.72
CA THR A 297 8.83 -1.40 26.62
C THR A 297 8.47 -2.83 27.04
N GLY A 298 7.77 -3.00 28.17
CA GLY A 298 7.33 -4.31 28.66
C GLY A 298 8.50 -5.21 29.08
N GLY A 299 9.61 -4.64 29.55
CA GLY A 299 10.79 -5.39 29.97
C GLY A 299 11.66 -5.93 28.84
N SER A 300 11.46 -5.47 27.59
CA SER A 300 12.15 -6.00 26.40
C SER A 300 13.68 -5.81 26.41
N TYR A 301 14.20 -4.84 27.17
CA TYR A 301 15.60 -4.42 27.17
C TYR A 301 16.22 -4.42 28.59
N PRO A 302 16.34 -5.58 29.27
CA PRO A 302 16.85 -5.65 30.64
C PRO A 302 18.29 -5.14 30.77
N GLU A 303 19.07 -5.16 29.68
CA GLU A 303 20.43 -4.65 29.63
C GLU A 303 20.53 -3.14 29.88
N LEU A 304 19.49 -2.35 29.61
CA LEU A 304 19.46 -0.93 29.98
C LEU A 304 19.60 -0.72 31.49
N ILE A 305 19.18 -1.71 32.30
CA ILE A 305 19.28 -1.73 33.76
C ILE A 305 20.52 -2.51 34.22
N THR A 306 20.77 -3.71 33.69
CA THR A 306 21.87 -4.56 34.16
C THR A 306 23.25 -4.12 33.68
N ARG A 307 23.34 -3.30 32.62
CA ARG A 307 24.58 -2.78 32.02
C ARG A 307 24.60 -1.26 31.93
N GLY A 308 25.07 -0.62 33.01
CA GLY A 308 25.33 0.82 33.06
C GLY A 308 26.55 1.27 32.23
N ASP A 309 27.38 0.32 31.79
CA ASP A 309 28.55 0.49 30.91
C ASP A 309 28.14 0.73 29.45
N ILE A 310 27.07 0.10 28.96
CA ILE A 310 26.52 0.38 27.63
C ILE A 310 25.96 1.80 27.62
N LYS A 311 26.54 2.72 26.85
CA LYS A 311 26.03 4.10 26.70
C LYS A 311 25.26 4.35 25.40
N VAL A 312 25.19 3.38 24.49
CA VAL A 312 24.50 3.50 23.19
C VAL A 312 23.38 2.47 23.06
N PHE A 313 22.26 2.90 22.48
CA PHE A 313 21.05 2.12 22.25
C PHE A 313 20.50 2.36 20.85
N LEU A 314 20.17 1.31 20.11
CA LEU A 314 19.43 1.40 18.84
C LEU A 314 17.94 1.10 19.08
N PRO A 315 17.07 2.11 19.25
CA PRO A 315 15.64 1.88 19.39
C PRO A 315 15.02 1.35 18.08
N PRO A 316 14.11 0.36 18.11
CA PRO A 316 13.43 -0.18 16.93
C PRO A 316 12.29 0.75 16.45
N ILE A 317 12.61 2.02 16.22
CA ILE A 317 11.67 3.06 15.77
C ILE A 317 11.92 3.42 14.30
N GLY A 318 10.97 4.11 13.68
CA GLY A 318 11.13 4.63 12.34
C GLY A 318 12.31 5.60 12.26
N GLY A 319 13.27 5.31 11.37
CA GLY A 319 14.40 6.19 11.06
C GLY A 319 14.00 7.44 10.26
N LEU A 320 14.98 8.05 9.61
CA LEU A 320 14.78 9.22 8.76
C LEU A 320 15.40 9.02 7.37
N THR A 321 14.88 9.76 6.39
CA THR A 321 15.48 9.86 5.06
C THR A 321 15.63 11.32 4.66
N VAL A 322 16.80 11.68 4.13
CA VAL A 322 17.10 13.01 3.60
C VAL A 322 17.15 12.92 2.08
N TYR A 323 16.55 13.89 1.41
CA TYR A 323 16.66 14.12 -0.03
C TYR A 323 17.34 15.47 -0.25
N CYS A 324 18.55 15.44 -0.80
CA CYS A 324 19.27 16.62 -1.26
C CYS A 324 19.04 16.82 -2.76
N PHE A 325 18.65 18.04 -3.12
CA PHE A 325 18.48 18.54 -4.48
C PHE A 325 19.67 19.44 -4.80
N GLY A 326 20.41 19.13 -5.87
CA GLY A 326 21.67 19.78 -6.20
C GLY A 326 22.90 19.04 -5.64
N ASP A 327 24.00 19.76 -5.48
CA ASP A 327 25.29 19.21 -5.03
C ASP A 327 25.33 19.09 -3.49
N PRO A 328 25.56 17.89 -2.92
CA PRO A 328 25.64 17.71 -1.48
C PRO A 328 26.70 18.56 -0.77
N SER A 329 27.80 18.90 -1.44
CA SER A 329 28.87 19.73 -0.85
C SER A 329 28.39 21.12 -0.45
N LYS A 330 27.41 21.68 -1.17
CA LYS A 330 26.84 23.00 -0.92
C LYS A 330 25.93 23.07 0.32
N MET A 331 25.57 21.95 0.94
CA MET A 331 24.72 21.95 2.15
C MET A 331 25.43 22.59 3.35
N SER A 332 26.76 22.49 3.43
CA SER A 332 27.57 23.01 4.53
C SER A 332 28.17 24.40 4.27
N ASP A 333 27.99 24.95 3.06
CA ASP A 333 28.55 26.23 2.63
C ASP A 333 27.67 27.42 3.08
N GLU A 334 28.24 28.30 3.91
CA GLU A 334 27.56 29.48 4.43
C GLU A 334 27.34 30.59 3.38
N SER A 335 28.09 30.56 2.27
CA SER A 335 27.95 31.54 1.17
C SER A 335 26.74 31.25 0.27
N VAL A 336 26.30 29.99 0.25
CA VAL A 336 25.21 29.50 -0.59
C VAL A 336 23.86 29.68 0.12
N ARG A 337 22.76 29.77 -0.62
CA ARG A 337 21.40 29.76 -0.05
C ARG A 337 20.88 28.35 0.16
N LEU A 338 20.39 28.07 1.36
CA LEU A 338 19.79 26.80 1.76
C LEU A 338 18.29 26.93 2.01
N SER A 339 17.50 26.12 1.30
CA SER A 339 16.09 25.89 1.60
C SER A 339 15.90 24.54 2.29
N LEU A 340 15.18 24.54 3.43
CA LEU A 340 15.00 23.36 4.27
C LEU A 340 13.51 23.08 4.52
N ARG A 341 13.11 21.84 4.25
CA ARG A 341 11.81 21.28 4.67
C ARG A 341 12.04 20.11 5.62
N ILE A 342 11.52 20.21 6.85
CA ILE A 342 11.44 19.07 7.76
C ILE A 342 10.01 18.57 7.90
N HIS A 343 9.80 17.36 7.40
CA HIS A 343 8.51 16.69 7.31
C HIS A 343 8.44 15.49 8.25
N ASP A 344 7.28 15.25 8.84
CA ASP A 344 6.98 14.03 9.59
C ASP A 344 5.94 13.24 8.79
N GLU A 345 6.17 11.95 8.62
CA GLU A 345 5.32 10.99 7.92
C GLU A 345 3.85 11.10 8.32
N CYS A 346 2.98 11.15 7.31
CA CYS A 346 1.53 11.18 7.43
C CYS A 346 0.91 10.32 6.31
N ASN A 347 0.96 9.00 6.47
CA ASN A 347 0.52 7.97 5.52
C ASN A 347 -0.79 8.34 4.78
N GLY A 348 -1.84 8.67 5.53
CA GLY A 348 -3.15 9.06 4.97
C GLY A 348 -3.14 10.28 4.04
N SER A 349 -2.22 11.22 4.19
CA SER A 349 -2.11 12.40 3.30
C SER A 349 -1.00 12.22 2.27
N ASP A 350 0.20 11.83 2.68
CA ASP A 350 1.37 11.77 1.80
C ASP A 350 1.22 10.64 0.76
N VAL A 351 0.75 9.47 1.18
CA VAL A 351 0.54 8.30 0.30
C VAL A 351 -0.85 8.31 -0.34
N PHE A 352 -1.90 8.53 0.47
CA PHE A 352 -3.30 8.38 0.01
C PHE A 352 -4.02 9.69 -0.33
N GLY A 353 -3.39 10.86 -0.19
CA GLY A 353 -3.94 12.13 -0.66
C GLY A 353 -5.10 12.70 0.17
N SER A 354 -5.28 12.28 1.43
CA SER A 354 -6.34 12.83 2.30
C SER A 354 -6.24 14.36 2.48
N ASP A 355 -7.39 15.01 2.36
CA ASP A 355 -7.66 16.44 2.50
C ASP A 355 -7.90 16.90 3.96
N ILE A 356 -7.90 15.97 4.92
CA ILE A 356 -8.13 16.23 6.35
C ILE A 356 -6.94 16.97 7.00
N CYS A 357 -5.74 16.92 6.40
CA CYS A 357 -4.55 17.59 6.91
C CYS A 357 -3.66 18.13 5.79
N THR A 358 -2.76 19.04 6.15
CA THR A 358 -1.92 19.79 5.20
C THR A 358 -0.56 19.17 4.91
N CYS A 359 -0.31 17.92 5.33
CA CYS A 359 1.00 17.28 5.21
C CYS A 359 1.49 17.18 3.75
N ARG A 360 0.70 16.59 2.83
CA ARG A 360 1.07 16.44 1.42
C ARG A 360 1.26 17.78 0.68
N PRO A 361 0.33 18.77 0.74
CA PRO A 361 0.55 20.08 0.13
C PRO A 361 1.85 20.76 0.56
N TYR A 362 2.16 20.70 1.87
CA TYR A 362 3.41 21.23 2.40
C TYR A 362 4.66 20.42 1.97
N LEU A 363 4.55 19.09 1.79
CA LEU A 363 5.66 18.26 1.31
C LEU A 363 5.99 18.61 -0.15
N ILE A 364 4.96 18.72 -1.01
CA ILE A 364 5.10 19.08 -2.42
C ILE A 364 5.65 20.50 -2.56
N PHE A 365 5.10 21.48 -1.85
CA PHE A 365 5.64 22.84 -1.80
C PHE A 365 7.10 22.86 -1.29
N GLY A 366 7.41 22.02 -0.31
CA GLY A 366 8.77 21.80 0.19
C GLY A 366 9.75 21.36 -0.89
N ILE A 367 9.38 20.35 -1.69
CA ILE A 367 10.16 19.85 -2.82
C ILE A 367 10.27 20.90 -3.92
N GLU A 368 9.18 21.58 -4.28
CA GLU A 368 9.18 22.60 -5.34
C GLU A 368 10.14 23.76 -5.03
N GLN A 369 10.13 24.27 -3.79
CA GLN A 369 11.05 25.32 -3.35
C GLN A 369 12.50 24.79 -3.26
N ALA A 370 12.72 23.57 -2.78
CA ALA A 370 14.03 22.94 -2.73
C ALA A 370 14.69 22.81 -4.12
N VAL A 371 13.91 22.39 -5.12
CA VAL A 371 14.36 22.32 -6.52
C VAL A 371 14.67 23.70 -7.07
N LYS A 372 13.82 24.71 -6.81
CA LYS A 372 14.03 26.10 -7.24
C LYS A 372 15.32 26.70 -6.68
N GLU A 373 15.59 26.50 -5.39
CA GLU A 373 16.80 27.02 -4.76
C GLU A 373 18.05 26.34 -5.34
N ALA A 374 18.03 25.01 -5.49
CA ALA A 374 19.10 24.25 -6.14
C ALA A 374 19.37 24.69 -7.59
N GLN A 375 18.31 24.96 -8.37
CA GLN A 375 18.39 25.49 -9.73
C GLN A 375 18.96 26.91 -9.79
N ASN A 376 18.71 27.75 -8.79
CA ASN A 376 19.30 29.09 -8.66
C ASN A 376 20.79 29.07 -8.26
N GLY A 377 21.41 27.89 -8.15
CA GLY A 377 22.78 27.69 -7.70
C GLY A 377 22.92 27.44 -6.19
N GLY A 378 21.79 27.45 -5.46
CA GLY A 378 21.67 27.16 -4.04
C GLY A 378 21.77 25.67 -3.69
N SER A 379 21.18 25.31 -2.55
CA SER A 379 20.96 23.93 -2.11
C SER A 379 19.53 23.76 -1.56
N GLY A 380 18.93 22.60 -1.84
CA GLY A 380 17.59 22.25 -1.36
C GLY A 380 17.61 20.94 -0.59
N VAL A 381 17.09 20.95 0.64
CA VAL A 381 17.10 19.77 1.53
C VAL A 381 15.69 19.49 2.06
N VAL A 382 15.21 18.27 1.83
CA VAL A 382 13.95 17.76 2.37
C VAL A 382 14.24 16.56 3.27
N ILE A 383 13.92 16.69 4.56
CA ILE A 383 14.10 15.63 5.57
C ILE A 383 12.73 15.04 5.91
N TYR A 384 12.61 13.73 5.78
CA TYR A 384 11.40 12.95 6.01
C TYR A 384 11.62 12.02 7.21
N PHE A 385 10.98 12.33 8.35
CA PHE A 385 11.02 11.53 9.57
C PHE A 385 9.84 10.55 9.62
N ARG A 386 10.11 9.27 9.93
CA ARG A 386 9.08 8.23 10.00
C ARG A 386 8.34 8.23 11.34
N LYS A 387 7.61 9.32 11.61
CA LYS A 387 6.94 9.65 12.88
C LYS A 387 5.42 9.86 12.70
N GLU A 388 4.72 8.81 12.25
CA GLU A 388 3.28 8.83 11.98
C GLU A 388 2.44 9.33 13.17
N GLY A 389 1.41 10.13 12.87
CA GLY A 389 0.33 10.44 13.82
C GLY A 389 0.78 11.14 15.11
N ARG A 390 1.78 12.04 15.06
CA ARG A 390 2.39 12.66 16.26
C ARG A 390 3.06 11.63 17.21
N ALA A 391 3.60 10.56 16.63
CA ALA A 391 4.12 9.37 17.31
C ALA A 391 3.07 8.56 18.11
N LEU A 392 1.78 8.79 17.86
CA LEU A 392 0.66 8.01 18.43
C LEU A 392 0.27 6.80 17.56
N GLY A 393 0.81 6.70 16.34
CA GLY A 393 0.47 5.67 15.35
C GLY A 393 -0.87 5.89 14.64
N GLU A 394 -1.04 5.17 13.52
CA GLU A 394 -2.20 5.31 12.64
C GLU A 394 -3.52 4.79 13.27
N VAL A 395 -3.45 3.74 14.10
CA VAL A 395 -4.64 3.17 14.77
C VAL A 395 -5.30 4.18 15.71
N THR A 396 -4.51 4.87 16.55
CA THR A 396 -5.00 5.91 17.46
C THR A 396 -5.68 7.05 16.69
N LYS A 397 -5.14 7.37 15.51
CA LYS A 397 -5.59 8.41 14.59
C LYS A 397 -6.91 8.05 13.87
N VAL A 398 -7.08 6.79 13.43
CA VAL A 398 -8.13 6.38 12.46
C VAL A 398 -9.20 5.42 13.01
N CYS A 399 -8.88 4.55 13.98
CA CYS A 399 -9.63 3.30 14.21
C CYS A 399 -11.09 3.46 14.71
N GLU A 400 -11.91 2.45 14.43
CA GLU A 400 -13.32 2.27 14.80
C GLU A 400 -13.49 1.00 15.66
N TYR A 401 -14.45 1.01 16.61
CA TYR A 401 -15.09 -0.21 17.10
C TYR A 401 -16.61 0.01 17.19
N LYS A 402 -17.38 -1.00 16.80
CA LYS A 402 -18.85 -0.98 16.83
C LYS A 402 -19.34 -1.98 17.88
N PRO A 403 -19.89 -1.52 19.03
CA PRO A 403 -20.41 -2.44 20.03
C PRO A 403 -21.70 -3.08 19.53
N ILE A 404 -21.64 -4.36 19.19
CA ILE A 404 -22.82 -5.23 19.15
C ILE A 404 -23.12 -5.62 20.61
N LEU A 405 -24.38 -5.40 21.01
CA LEU A 405 -25.00 -5.63 22.33
C LEU A 405 -24.75 -4.58 23.43
N ARG A 406 -25.85 -4.06 23.98
CA ARG A 406 -25.95 -3.31 25.24
C ARG A 406 -25.85 -4.29 26.41
N THR A 407 -24.90 -4.11 27.34
CA THR A 407 -25.03 -4.36 28.81
C THR A 407 -23.72 -4.22 29.62
N SER A 408 -22.68 -3.51 29.15
CA SER A 408 -21.46 -3.24 29.93
C SER A 408 -20.94 -1.81 29.73
N PRO A 409 -20.28 -1.18 30.71
CA PRO A 409 -19.66 0.13 30.51
C PRO A 409 -18.54 0.03 29.44
N PRO A 410 -18.47 0.95 28.48
CA PRO A 410 -17.53 0.83 27.37
C PRO A 410 -16.10 1.14 27.81
N LEU A 411 -15.21 0.15 27.69
CA LEU A 411 -13.77 0.37 27.75
C LEU A 411 -13.35 1.18 26.50
N THR A 412 -13.08 2.47 26.68
CA THR A 412 -12.89 3.44 25.58
C THR A 412 -11.79 3.03 24.61
N ARG A 413 -12.16 2.59 23.41
CA ARG A 413 -11.27 2.29 22.29
C ARG A 413 -11.85 2.88 21.00
N ALA A 414 -10.97 3.28 20.08
CA ALA A 414 -11.25 3.89 18.77
C ALA A 414 -11.84 5.31 18.83
N VAL A 415 -11.01 6.35 18.58
CA VAL A 415 -11.45 7.72 18.89
C VAL A 415 -11.00 8.86 17.94
N VAL A 416 -9.72 9.19 17.65
CA VAL A 416 -9.32 10.58 17.24
C VAL A 416 -10.13 11.22 16.09
N TYR A 417 -9.95 10.84 14.82
CA TYR A 417 -10.71 11.46 13.72
C TYR A 417 -12.21 11.12 13.80
N ASN A 418 -12.56 9.94 14.33
CA ASN A 418 -13.94 9.50 14.44
C ASN A 418 -14.74 10.33 15.47
N ALA A 419 -14.13 10.79 16.56
CA ALA A 419 -14.75 11.71 17.51
C ALA A 419 -14.82 13.14 16.98
N ARG A 420 -13.86 13.57 16.14
CA ARG A 420 -13.98 14.83 15.39
C ARG A 420 -15.16 14.81 14.42
N LYS A 421 -15.38 13.70 13.70
CA LYS A 421 -16.46 13.57 12.70
C LYS A 421 -17.83 13.14 13.27
N ARG A 422 -17.87 12.47 14.42
CA ARG A 422 -19.11 12.15 15.18
C ARG A 422 -19.56 13.29 16.11
N GLY A 423 -18.64 14.16 16.53
CA GLY A 423 -18.94 15.44 17.16
C GLY A 423 -18.93 16.58 16.15
N ALA A 424 -18.95 17.83 16.63
CA ALA A 424 -18.70 18.99 15.80
C ALA A 424 -17.19 19.14 15.55
N ASP A 425 -16.76 19.10 14.29
CA ASP A 425 -15.37 19.22 13.85
C ASP A 425 -14.89 20.69 13.87
N ARG A 426 -14.88 21.30 15.06
CA ARG A 426 -14.52 22.70 15.31
C ARG A 426 -13.02 22.87 15.53
N ALA A 427 -12.47 24.01 15.10
CA ALA A 427 -11.06 24.34 15.32
C ALA A 427 -10.68 24.45 16.80
N SER A 428 -11.59 24.93 17.66
CA SER A 428 -11.42 25.04 19.12
C SER A 428 -11.02 23.72 19.79
N ASP A 429 -11.61 22.61 19.33
CA ASP A 429 -11.55 21.31 19.99
C ASP A 429 -10.34 20.48 19.55
N TYR A 430 -9.64 20.88 18.47
CA TYR A 430 -8.65 20.06 17.76
C TYR A 430 -7.60 19.41 18.68
N PHE A 431 -7.02 20.19 19.59
CA PHE A 431 -6.01 19.70 20.54
C PHE A 431 -6.63 18.93 21.69
N THR A 432 -7.72 19.44 22.27
CA THR A 432 -8.47 18.84 23.39
C THR A 432 -8.94 17.43 23.05
N ARG A 433 -9.42 17.19 21.82
CA ARG A 433 -9.80 15.84 21.36
C ARG A 433 -8.59 14.92 21.37
N THR A 434 -7.43 15.35 20.86
CA THR A 434 -6.20 14.53 20.87
C THR A 434 -5.77 14.19 22.30
N GLU A 435 -5.75 15.20 23.18
CA GLU A 435 -5.36 15.08 24.59
C GLU A 435 -6.28 14.13 25.38
N ASN A 436 -7.61 14.23 25.21
CA ASN A 436 -8.58 13.34 25.85
C ASN A 436 -8.44 11.84 25.47
N ILE A 437 -7.67 11.53 24.42
CA ILE A 437 -7.57 10.18 23.86
C ILE A 437 -6.17 9.59 24.10
N ALA A 438 -5.13 10.41 23.88
CA ALA A 438 -3.74 10.01 24.01
C ALA A 438 -3.11 10.40 25.36
N GLY A 439 -3.80 11.19 26.18
CA GLY A 439 -3.25 11.83 27.40
C GLY A 439 -2.27 12.98 27.11
N VAL A 440 -1.84 13.16 25.87
CA VAL A 440 -0.82 14.14 25.44
C VAL A 440 -1.18 14.70 24.06
N LYS A 441 -0.92 15.99 23.83
CA LYS A 441 -1.18 16.67 22.52
C LYS A 441 -0.24 16.20 21.40
N ASP A 442 1.02 15.92 21.74
CA ASP A 442 2.08 15.50 20.82
C ASP A 442 3.16 14.70 21.56
N MET A 443 3.52 13.52 21.07
CA MET A 443 4.61 12.70 21.62
C MET A 443 5.89 12.79 20.78
N ARG A 444 5.95 13.63 19.74
CA ARG A 444 7.15 13.77 18.90
C ARG A 444 8.25 14.50 19.65
N PHE A 445 9.32 13.77 19.94
CA PHE A 445 10.59 14.36 20.33
C PHE A 445 11.21 15.12 19.14
N GLN A 446 11.02 16.44 19.13
CA GLN A 446 11.65 17.36 18.17
C GLN A 446 13.05 17.81 18.63
N ALA A 447 13.40 17.68 19.92
CA ALA A 447 14.73 18.03 20.45
C ALA A 447 15.89 17.20 19.83
N LEU A 448 15.59 15.99 19.33
CA LEU A 448 16.54 15.10 18.65
C LEU A 448 16.55 15.29 17.11
N MET A 449 15.71 16.19 16.59
CA MET A 449 15.57 16.47 15.16
C MET A 449 16.77 17.23 14.54
N PRO A 450 17.45 18.17 15.23
CA PRO A 450 18.54 18.94 14.60
C PRO A 450 19.83 18.15 14.38
N ASP A 451 20.02 17.00 15.04
CA ASP A 451 21.23 16.17 14.96
C ASP A 451 21.61 15.80 13.51
N ILE A 452 20.62 15.57 12.62
CA ILE A 452 20.86 15.32 11.19
C ILE A 452 21.34 16.58 10.44
N LEU A 453 20.93 17.78 10.87
CA LEU A 453 21.42 19.03 10.29
C LEU A 453 22.90 19.23 10.64
N HIS A 454 23.28 18.90 11.88
CA HIS A 454 24.68 18.90 12.31
C HIS A 454 25.51 17.83 11.58
N TRP A 455 24.94 16.65 11.34
CA TRP A 455 25.60 15.61 10.56
C TRP A 455 25.88 16.06 9.11
N LEU A 456 24.94 16.78 8.49
CA LEU A 456 25.09 17.39 7.15
C LEU A 456 26.02 18.62 7.14
N GLY A 457 26.52 19.07 8.28
CA GLY A 457 27.37 20.26 8.40
C GLY A 457 26.64 21.59 8.22
N ILE A 458 25.30 21.59 8.30
CA ILE A 458 24.47 22.79 8.12
C ILE A 458 24.65 23.72 9.33
N LYS A 459 25.10 24.96 9.07
CA LYS A 459 25.30 25.99 10.10
C LYS A 459 24.23 27.09 10.10
N LYS A 460 23.62 27.37 8.96
CA LYS A 460 22.54 28.37 8.80
C LYS A 460 21.42 27.79 7.93
N ILE A 461 20.21 28.34 8.04
CA ILE A 461 19.10 28.03 7.14
C ILE A 461 18.52 29.34 6.62
N ASP A 462 18.62 29.59 5.32
CA ASP A 462 18.06 30.81 4.73
C ASP A 462 16.53 30.74 4.69
N ARG A 463 15.94 29.61 4.26
CA ARG A 463 14.47 29.47 4.14
C ARG A 463 13.96 28.17 4.77
N MET A 464 13.24 28.27 5.89
CA MET A 464 12.57 27.14 6.54
C MET A 464 11.10 27.05 6.12
N LEU A 465 10.73 25.92 5.50
CA LEU A 465 9.39 25.70 4.94
C LEU A 465 8.46 25.02 5.97
N SER A 466 8.14 25.73 7.07
CA SER A 466 7.28 25.22 8.16
C SER A 466 6.70 26.32 9.07
N MET A 467 5.45 26.14 9.51
CA MET A 467 4.81 26.98 10.56
C MET A 467 5.17 26.56 12.00
N SER A 468 5.81 25.40 12.19
CA SER A 468 5.90 24.76 13.51
C SER A 468 6.97 25.38 14.38
N ASN A 469 6.56 26.06 15.46
CA ASN A 469 7.47 26.60 16.47
C ASN A 469 8.33 25.49 17.09
N MET A 470 7.73 24.35 17.50
CA MET A 470 8.47 23.21 18.04
C MET A 470 9.65 22.74 17.15
N LYS A 471 9.53 22.85 15.82
CA LYS A 471 10.62 22.53 14.89
C LYS A 471 11.65 23.66 14.82
N HIS A 472 11.20 24.91 14.70
CA HIS A 472 12.08 26.07 14.69
C HIS A 472 12.91 26.17 15.98
N ASP A 473 12.25 26.11 17.13
CA ASP A 473 12.84 26.38 18.45
C ASP A 473 13.84 25.29 18.82
N ALA A 474 13.60 24.04 18.38
CA ALA A 474 14.57 22.96 18.47
C ALA A 474 15.84 23.24 17.62
N ILE A 475 15.70 23.78 16.41
CA ILE A 475 16.84 24.08 15.52
C ILE A 475 17.65 25.27 16.04
N VAL A 476 16.98 26.38 16.39
CA VAL A 476 17.64 27.58 16.93
C VAL A 476 18.26 27.29 18.29
N GLY A 477 17.61 26.48 19.13
CA GLY A 477 18.16 26.01 20.40
C GLY A 477 19.44 25.16 20.28
N GLN A 478 19.77 24.65 19.09
CA GLN A 478 21.04 23.99 18.81
C GLN A 478 22.11 24.91 18.16
N GLY A 479 21.78 26.18 17.96
CA GLY A 479 22.69 27.19 17.41
C GLY A 479 22.70 27.28 15.89
N ILE A 480 21.66 26.78 15.20
CA ILE A 480 21.48 26.97 13.75
C ILE A 480 20.45 28.11 13.54
N PRO A 481 20.87 29.34 13.17
CA PRO A 481 19.93 30.42 12.85
C PRO A 481 19.08 30.10 11.61
N ILE A 482 17.82 30.54 11.66
CA ILE A 482 16.85 30.49 10.55
C ILE A 482 16.51 31.93 10.16
N HIS A 483 16.76 32.31 8.91
CA HIS A 483 16.57 33.70 8.45
C HIS A 483 15.12 33.99 8.01
N GLU A 484 14.53 33.15 7.16
CA GLU A 484 13.16 33.28 6.64
C GLU A 484 12.34 32.04 7.04
N ARG A 485 11.14 32.23 7.61
CA ARG A 485 10.12 31.17 7.74
C ARG A 485 9.06 31.36 6.67
N VAL A 486 8.71 30.29 5.96
CA VAL A 486 7.75 30.32 4.85
C VAL A 486 6.54 29.46 5.21
N GLU A 487 5.37 30.08 5.20
CA GLU A 487 4.07 29.42 5.31
C GLU A 487 3.60 28.83 3.96
N LEU A 488 2.61 27.94 3.99
CA LEU A 488 1.99 27.43 2.76
C LEU A 488 1.06 28.49 2.16
N PRO A 489 1.14 28.79 0.86
CA PRO A 489 0.19 29.67 0.18
C PRO A 489 -1.26 29.20 0.36
N GLU A 490 -2.20 30.15 0.55
CA GLU A 490 -3.62 29.86 0.77
C GLU A 490 -4.26 29.01 -0.34
N GLU A 491 -3.78 29.17 -1.59
CA GLU A 491 -4.21 28.41 -2.77
C GLU A 491 -3.96 26.90 -2.66
N LEU A 492 -2.99 26.48 -1.83
CA LEU A 492 -2.60 25.08 -1.64
C LEU A 492 -3.21 24.44 -0.39
N ILE A 493 -4.10 25.13 0.34
CA ILE A 493 -4.76 24.63 1.55
C ILE A 493 -6.11 23.97 1.20
N PRO A 494 -6.27 22.63 1.35
CA PRO A 494 -7.57 21.96 1.22
C PRO A 494 -8.62 22.52 2.18
N ALA A 495 -9.89 22.57 1.74
CA ALA A 495 -10.98 23.17 2.52
C ALA A 495 -11.14 22.56 3.92
N ASP A 496 -11.16 21.23 4.04
CA ASP A 496 -11.28 20.50 5.32
C ASP A 496 -10.10 20.74 6.26
N SER A 497 -8.91 20.95 5.70
CA SER A 497 -7.68 21.16 6.46
C SER A 497 -7.60 22.54 7.13
N ARG A 498 -8.50 23.48 6.80
CA ARG A 498 -8.58 24.80 7.45
C ARG A 498 -8.82 24.69 8.96
N VAL A 499 -9.65 23.73 9.39
CA VAL A 499 -9.85 23.41 10.82
C VAL A 499 -8.54 23.10 11.53
N GLU A 500 -7.62 22.39 10.86
CA GLU A 500 -6.30 22.09 11.42
C GLU A 500 -5.38 23.32 11.42
N ILE A 501 -5.39 24.12 10.36
CA ILE A 501 -4.53 25.30 10.25
C ILE A 501 -4.97 26.37 11.25
N ASP A 502 -6.23 26.78 11.26
CA ASP A 502 -6.73 27.85 12.13
C ASP A 502 -6.55 27.51 13.62
N ALA A 503 -6.73 26.24 13.99
CA ALA A 503 -6.40 25.74 15.32
C ALA A 503 -4.91 25.89 15.67
N LYS A 504 -4.00 25.54 14.75
CA LYS A 504 -2.54 25.69 14.95
C LYS A 504 -2.13 27.15 15.06
N ILE A 505 -2.64 28.02 14.20
CA ILE A 505 -2.36 29.48 14.21
C ILE A 505 -2.72 30.06 15.58
N THR A 506 -3.89 29.69 16.09
CA THR A 506 -4.39 30.12 17.41
C THR A 506 -3.55 29.57 18.55
N ALA A 507 -3.11 28.31 18.46
CA ALA A 507 -2.14 27.70 19.37
C ALA A 507 -0.71 28.29 19.24
N GLY A 508 -0.54 29.41 18.53
CA GLY A 508 0.67 30.21 18.48
C GLY A 508 1.63 29.89 17.33
N TYR A 509 1.26 29.00 16.40
CA TYR A 509 2.11 28.66 15.25
C TYR A 509 2.36 29.90 14.38
N PHE A 510 3.48 29.89 13.64
CA PHE A 510 3.91 31.04 12.84
C PHE A 510 2.98 31.29 11.64
N THR A 511 2.59 32.55 11.47
CA THR A 511 1.88 33.08 10.29
C THR A 511 2.30 34.51 9.97
N ALA A 512 2.27 34.87 8.69
CA ALA A 512 2.27 36.28 8.27
C ALA A 512 0.85 36.89 8.24
N GLY A 513 -0.18 36.04 8.18
CA GLY A 513 -1.60 36.43 8.17
C GLY A 513 -2.22 36.80 9.53
N LYS A 514 -3.51 37.13 9.50
CA LYS A 514 -4.31 37.55 10.67
C LYS A 514 -4.66 36.36 11.58
N ARG A 515 -4.43 36.50 12.90
CA ARG A 515 -4.93 35.56 13.91
C ARG A 515 -6.44 35.76 14.15
N LEU A 516 -7.18 34.65 14.19
CA LEU A 516 -8.63 34.63 14.49
C LEU A 516 -8.89 34.76 15.99
N THR A 517 -10.03 35.33 16.38
CA THR A 517 -10.49 35.34 17.79
C THR A 517 -11.18 34.02 18.15
N SER A 518 -11.30 33.72 19.45
CA SER A 518 -11.94 32.49 19.97
C SER A 518 -13.33 32.25 19.36
N GLU A 519 -14.15 33.30 19.29
CA GLU A 519 -15.50 33.28 18.68
C GLU A 519 -15.47 32.98 17.17
N GLN A 520 -14.42 33.43 16.47
CA GLN A 520 -14.29 33.19 15.02
C GLN A 520 -13.88 31.74 14.74
N LEU A 521 -13.01 31.15 15.57
CA LEU A 521 -12.60 29.74 15.48
C LEU A 521 -13.76 28.77 15.71
N GLU A 522 -14.69 29.16 16.56
CA GLU A 522 -15.93 28.43 16.80
C GLU A 522 -16.85 28.34 15.57
N SER A 523 -16.68 29.22 14.57
CA SER A 523 -17.38 29.16 13.29
C SER A 523 -16.61 28.38 12.19
N VAL A 524 -15.35 28.03 12.42
CA VAL A 524 -14.57 27.18 11.52
C VAL A 524 -14.88 25.71 11.80
N GLN A 525 -15.75 25.14 10.96
CA GLN A 525 -16.21 23.75 11.04
C GLN A 525 -15.84 22.98 9.77
N GLY A 526 -15.29 21.77 9.93
CA GLY A 526 -15.00 20.85 8.82
C GLY A 526 -16.20 19.98 8.46
N ARG A 527 -16.15 19.27 7.31
CA ARG A 527 -17.26 18.42 6.85
C ARG A 527 -17.73 17.41 7.89
N MET A 528 -19.04 17.26 8.04
CA MET A 528 -19.69 16.36 9.00
C MET A 528 -19.86 14.95 8.44
N TRP A 529 -19.97 13.94 9.30
CA TRP A 529 -20.16 12.53 8.88
C TRP A 529 -21.38 12.34 7.96
N GLU A 530 -22.46 13.07 8.22
CA GLU A 530 -23.69 13.04 7.43
C GLU A 530 -23.48 13.57 5.99
N GLU A 531 -22.53 14.49 5.79
CA GLU A 531 -22.19 14.98 4.45
C GLU A 531 -21.44 13.92 3.64
N TYR A 532 -20.66 13.03 4.27
CA TYR A 532 -20.08 11.87 3.58
C TYR A 532 -21.15 10.84 3.18
N ALA A 533 -22.21 10.67 3.98
CA ALA A 533 -23.38 9.87 3.57
C ALA A 533 -24.12 10.50 2.38
N ASN A 534 -24.20 11.83 2.35
CA ASN A 534 -24.81 12.61 1.27
C ASN A 534 -23.89 12.80 0.04
N PHE A 535 -22.61 12.41 0.10
CA PHE A 535 -21.71 12.43 -1.06
C PHE A 535 -22.03 11.34 -2.11
N ASN A 536 -22.86 10.35 -1.75
CA ASN A 536 -23.55 9.49 -2.71
C ASN A 536 -24.74 10.17 -3.42
N GLN A 537 -25.03 11.44 -3.10
CA GLN A 537 -26.14 12.20 -3.65
C GLN A 537 -25.68 13.42 -4.48
N ASP A 538 -24.80 14.29 -3.96
CA ASP A 538 -24.33 15.48 -4.70
C ASP A 538 -22.97 15.27 -5.41
N GLY A 539 -22.97 14.32 -6.35
CA GLY A 539 -21.88 14.13 -7.30
C GLY A 539 -21.83 15.23 -8.37
N ALA A 540 -21.15 16.35 -8.07
CA ALA A 540 -20.71 17.33 -9.06
C ALA A 540 -19.56 16.78 -9.94
N CYS A 541 -19.82 15.69 -10.67
CA CYS A 541 -18.96 15.25 -11.74
C CYS A 541 -19.14 16.18 -12.96
N THR A 542 -18.34 17.24 -13.01
CA THR A 542 -18.06 17.96 -14.27
C THR A 542 -17.52 16.96 -15.28
N PRO A 543 -18.19 16.73 -16.43
CA PRO A 543 -17.65 15.87 -17.47
C PRO A 543 -16.50 16.62 -18.17
N LEU A 544 -15.27 16.15 -17.97
CA LEU A 544 -14.18 16.47 -18.89
C LEU A 544 -14.53 15.88 -20.25
N MET A 545 -14.92 16.74 -21.20
CA MET A 545 -15.23 16.32 -22.56
C MET A 545 -14.00 15.71 -23.23
N ILE A 546 -14.06 14.41 -23.53
CA ILE A 546 -13.17 13.78 -24.50
C ILE A 546 -13.67 14.14 -25.92
N GLN A 547 -13.25 15.33 -26.35
CA GLN A 547 -13.26 15.86 -27.70
C GLN A 547 -11.79 16.19 -28.02
N SER A 548 -10.93 15.34 -28.57
CA SER A 548 -11.12 14.31 -29.57
C SER A 548 -11.48 14.93 -30.95
N LEU A 549 -10.47 14.92 -31.83
CA LEU A 549 -10.29 15.52 -33.17
C LEU A 549 -8.86 15.13 -33.56
N GLY A 550 -8.51 15.09 -34.85
CA GLY A 550 -7.09 15.12 -35.24
C GLY A 550 -6.43 13.77 -35.56
N ALA A 551 -7.20 12.79 -36.05
CA ALA A 551 -6.67 11.62 -36.78
C ALA A 551 -6.07 12.02 -38.16
N ARG A 552 -5.17 13.00 -38.19
CA ARG A 552 -4.50 13.50 -39.42
C ARG A 552 -3.09 14.02 -39.09
N ARG A 553 -2.13 13.11 -38.86
CA ARG A 553 -0.67 13.28 -39.12
C ARG A 553 0.21 12.07 -38.76
N TYR A 554 -0.32 10.84 -38.79
CA TYR A 554 0.50 9.61 -38.68
C TYR A 554 0.08 8.54 -39.70
N HIS A 555 0.03 8.93 -40.98
CA HIS A 555 -0.24 7.99 -42.09
C HIS A 555 0.83 7.99 -43.19
N HIS A 556 2.06 8.43 -42.88
CA HIS A 556 3.14 8.52 -43.88
C HIS A 556 4.52 8.01 -43.43
N ARG A 557 4.62 7.25 -42.33
CA ARG A 557 5.88 6.63 -41.86
C ARG A 557 5.76 5.24 -41.23
N ALA A 558 4.67 4.52 -41.52
CA ALA A 558 4.43 3.15 -40.99
C ALA A 558 3.93 2.15 -42.06
N THR A 559 4.03 2.49 -43.34
CA THR A 559 3.58 1.68 -44.50
C THR A 559 4.74 1.14 -45.35
N GLU A 560 5.98 1.34 -44.93
CA GLU A 560 7.17 1.02 -45.73
C GLU A 560 8.09 -0.05 -45.08
N SER A 561 7.94 -0.30 -43.78
CA SER A 561 8.68 -1.32 -43.04
C SER A 561 7.99 -2.69 -42.97
N HIS A 562 6.66 -2.77 -43.16
CA HIS A 562 5.93 -4.05 -43.13
C HIS A 562 5.78 -4.73 -44.50
N ARG A 563 6.11 -4.04 -45.61
CA ARG A 563 6.04 -4.61 -46.97
C ARG A 563 7.34 -5.28 -47.44
N ARG A 564 8.45 -5.13 -46.69
CA ARG A 564 9.76 -5.74 -47.00
C ARG A 564 10.04 -7.08 -46.32
N CYS A 565 9.18 -7.54 -45.39
CA CYS A 565 9.47 -8.73 -44.58
C CYS A 565 8.82 -10.03 -45.10
N HIS A 566 8.08 -9.99 -46.22
CA HIS A 566 7.33 -11.14 -46.74
C HIS A 566 7.89 -11.75 -48.05
N GLU A 567 9.11 -11.35 -48.45
CA GLU A 567 9.76 -11.79 -49.71
C GLU A 567 11.18 -12.38 -49.55
N ARG A 568 11.66 -12.63 -48.32
CA ARG A 568 12.97 -13.28 -48.09
C ARG A 568 12.90 -14.38 -47.03
N GLY A 569 12.28 -15.51 -47.39
CA GLY A 569 12.02 -16.63 -46.49
C GLY A 569 12.15 -18.02 -47.11
N SER A 570 13.15 -18.28 -47.96
CA SER A 570 13.34 -19.63 -48.56
C SER A 570 14.80 -20.03 -48.88
N ARG A 571 15.83 -19.39 -48.29
CA ARG A 571 17.24 -19.71 -48.61
C ARG A 571 18.24 -19.80 -47.43
N ALA A 572 17.76 -19.87 -46.19
CA ALA A 572 18.62 -20.01 -45.00
C ALA A 572 18.45 -21.36 -44.24
N TRP A 573 17.59 -22.26 -44.72
CA TRP A 573 17.21 -23.49 -43.99
C TRP A 573 18.08 -24.73 -44.30
N LEU A 574 19.15 -24.57 -45.09
CA LEU A 574 19.97 -25.68 -45.62
C LEU A 574 21.45 -25.62 -45.24
N LEU A 575 21.88 -24.65 -44.43
CA LEU A 575 23.30 -24.47 -44.07
C LEU A 575 23.63 -24.64 -42.57
N TRP A 576 22.63 -24.78 -41.70
CA TRP A 576 22.82 -24.92 -40.24
C TRP A 576 22.61 -26.34 -39.69
N ALA A 577 22.17 -27.28 -40.53
CA ALA A 577 21.93 -28.68 -40.13
C ALA A 577 23.18 -29.57 -40.18
N ARG A 578 24.40 -29.02 -40.10
CA ARG A 578 25.65 -29.75 -40.45
C ARG A 578 26.83 -29.64 -39.47
N LEU A 579 26.63 -29.11 -38.26
CA LEU A 579 27.66 -29.11 -37.21
C LEU A 579 27.06 -29.59 -35.89
N GLY A 580 27.17 -30.89 -35.65
CA GLY A 580 26.80 -31.51 -34.37
C GLY A 580 28.02 -31.65 -33.47
N LEU A 581 28.00 -31.00 -32.30
CA LEU A 581 28.94 -31.18 -31.21
C LEU A 581 28.16 -31.05 -29.89
N ASN A 582 28.21 -32.09 -29.06
CA ASN A 582 27.85 -31.98 -27.65
C ASN A 582 29.01 -31.34 -26.89
N TRP A 583 28.73 -30.59 -25.82
CA TRP A 583 29.49 -30.65 -24.55
C TRP A 583 28.67 -30.00 -23.42
N CYS A 584 29.13 -30.19 -22.19
CA CYS A 584 28.40 -29.89 -20.95
C CYS A 584 28.86 -28.57 -20.31
N THR A 585 28.33 -28.31 -19.11
CA THR A 585 28.80 -27.38 -18.05
C THR A 585 28.71 -25.87 -18.26
N GLN A 586 27.84 -25.28 -17.44
CA GLN A 586 28.06 -24.11 -16.56
C GLN A 586 28.25 -22.67 -17.11
N GLU A 587 27.74 -21.77 -16.26
CA GLU A 587 27.93 -20.32 -16.14
C GLU A 587 27.22 -19.34 -17.10
N ILE A 588 26.29 -18.61 -16.47
CA ILE A 588 26.11 -17.15 -16.52
C ILE A 588 25.92 -16.53 -17.92
N GLU A 589 24.65 -16.24 -18.24
CA GLU A 589 24.30 -14.83 -18.48
C GLU A 589 22.87 -14.52 -18.01
N ILE A 590 22.77 -13.55 -17.09
CA ILE A 590 21.52 -13.14 -16.45
C ILE A 590 20.85 -12.07 -17.33
N ILE A 591 20.03 -12.51 -18.28
CA ILE A 591 19.09 -11.62 -18.97
C ILE A 591 17.72 -11.72 -18.27
N ILE A 592 17.60 -10.97 -17.19
CA ILE A 592 16.30 -10.66 -16.55
C ILE A 592 15.75 -9.40 -17.20
N PRO A 593 14.74 -9.47 -18.07
CA PRO A 593 13.81 -8.36 -18.23
C PRO A 593 12.87 -8.37 -17.02
N LEU A 594 13.06 -7.40 -16.12
CA LEU A 594 12.07 -7.06 -15.10
C LEU A 594 10.69 -6.92 -15.74
N HIS A 595 9.75 -7.78 -15.35
CA HIS A 595 8.31 -7.52 -15.51
C HIS A 595 7.48 -8.03 -14.32
N LEU A 596 8.09 -8.01 -13.14
CA LEU A 596 7.39 -8.22 -11.88
C LEU A 596 7.93 -7.29 -10.78
N ILE A 597 7.53 -6.02 -10.87
CA ILE A 597 7.27 -5.03 -9.79
C ILE A 597 7.09 -3.66 -10.47
N VAL A 598 6.07 -2.90 -10.04
CA VAL A 598 5.53 -1.68 -10.69
C VAL A 598 4.85 -1.91 -12.05
N CYS A 599 3.53 -2.09 -11.99
CA CYS A 599 2.54 -1.55 -12.93
C CYS A 599 1.21 -1.41 -12.16
N ILE A 600 1.26 -0.62 -11.08
CA ILE A 600 0.11 -0.04 -10.40
C ILE A 600 0.26 1.46 -10.69
N PHE A 601 -0.70 2.01 -11.45
CA PHE A 601 -0.64 3.32 -12.13
C PHE A 601 0.48 3.42 -13.20
N ASP A 602 0.26 4.04 -14.37
CA ASP A 602 -0.99 4.32 -15.08
C ASP A 602 -0.74 4.24 -16.62
N PHE A 603 -1.76 4.50 -17.45
CA PHE A 603 -1.71 5.36 -18.65
C PHE A 603 -2.85 5.08 -19.66
N SER A 604 -3.73 6.08 -19.74
CA SER A 604 -4.29 6.64 -20.97
C SER A 604 -5.04 5.75 -21.97
N ASN A 605 -6.36 5.80 -21.83
CA ASN A 605 -7.21 6.09 -23.00
C ASN A 605 -6.76 7.42 -23.65
N CYS A 606 -6.32 7.41 -24.92
CA CYS A 606 -6.26 8.64 -25.71
C CYS A 606 -6.36 8.41 -27.24
N SER A 607 -7.58 8.35 -27.77
CA SER A 607 -8.01 8.55 -29.18
C SER A 607 -9.47 8.10 -29.34
N LEU A 608 -10.35 8.65 -30.19
CA LEU A 608 -10.33 9.79 -31.12
C LEU A 608 -11.80 10.04 -31.59
N HIS A 609 -12.31 11.28 -31.59
CA HIS A 609 -13.69 11.56 -32.06
C HIS A 609 -14.02 13.04 -32.36
N LEU A 610 -13.74 13.46 -33.60
CA LEU A 610 -13.84 14.83 -34.10
C LEU A 610 -15.03 15.69 -33.58
N ALA A 611 -14.72 16.68 -32.75
CA ALA A 611 -15.55 17.83 -32.38
C ALA A 611 -15.71 18.90 -33.48
N ALA A 612 -16.93 19.41 -33.64
CA ALA A 612 -17.20 20.67 -34.32
C ALA A 612 -17.23 21.83 -33.32
N ILE A 613 -16.68 22.98 -33.71
CA ILE A 613 -16.54 24.18 -32.86
C ILE A 613 -17.80 25.03 -32.93
N MET A 614 -18.39 25.36 -31.78
CA MET A 614 -19.30 26.49 -31.61
C MET A 614 -18.77 27.37 -30.48
N ALA A 615 -18.29 28.56 -30.83
CA ALA A 615 -17.71 29.49 -29.89
C ALA A 615 -18.79 30.29 -29.15
N VAL A 616 -18.67 30.37 -27.81
CA VAL A 616 -19.37 31.38 -27.00
C VAL A 616 -18.32 32.21 -26.29
N GLY A 617 -18.33 33.52 -26.57
CA GLY A 617 -17.28 34.44 -26.17
C GLY A 617 -17.17 34.64 -24.65
N LYS A 618 -15.93 34.83 -24.18
CA LYS A 618 -15.63 35.34 -22.84
C LYS A 618 -16.35 36.68 -22.65
N ASN A 619 -17.15 36.83 -21.59
CA ASN A 619 -17.66 38.14 -21.19
C ASN A 619 -17.00 38.64 -19.89
N LYS A 620 -16.79 39.95 -19.84
CA LYS A 620 -15.93 40.64 -18.87
C LYS A 620 -16.53 40.69 -17.46
N ARG A 621 -15.67 41.00 -16.48
CA ARG A 621 -15.96 41.63 -15.18
C ARG A 621 -17.39 42.18 -15.07
N LEU A 622 -18.21 41.60 -14.18
CA LEU A 622 -19.41 42.27 -13.68
C LEU A 622 -19.05 43.16 -12.49
N SER A 623 -18.74 44.42 -12.80
CA SER A 623 -18.86 45.53 -11.85
C SER A 623 -20.32 45.67 -11.38
N LYS A 624 -20.50 46.22 -10.17
CA LYS A 624 -21.80 46.54 -9.52
C LYS A 624 -22.91 46.93 -10.52
N GLY A 625 -24.02 46.18 -10.58
CA GLY A 625 -25.19 46.56 -11.37
C GLY A 625 -26.39 45.61 -11.31
N LYS A 626 -27.54 46.14 -10.85
CA LYS A 626 -28.93 45.60 -10.85
C LYS A 626 -29.23 44.28 -10.11
N LYS A 627 -30.30 44.32 -9.30
CA LYS A 627 -30.94 43.17 -8.63
C LYS A 627 -31.47 42.16 -9.66
N GLY A 628 -30.76 41.05 -9.87
CA GLY A 628 -31.30 39.85 -10.52
C GLY A 628 -32.02 38.96 -9.50
N LEU A 629 -33.16 38.39 -9.88
CA LEU A 629 -33.96 37.52 -9.03
C LEU A 629 -33.14 36.26 -8.63
N LYS A 630 -32.83 36.11 -7.34
CA LYS A 630 -32.11 34.92 -6.84
C LYS A 630 -32.94 33.67 -7.15
N LYS A 631 -32.48 32.83 -8.09
CA LYS A 631 -33.00 31.46 -8.21
C LYS A 631 -32.80 30.78 -6.85
N LYS A 632 -33.88 30.28 -6.25
CA LYS A 632 -33.80 29.49 -5.02
C LYS A 632 -32.84 28.32 -5.25
N THR A 633 -31.95 28.07 -4.30
CA THR A 633 -31.23 26.80 -4.22
C THR A 633 -32.27 25.71 -4.01
N VAL A 634 -32.44 24.82 -4.98
CA VAL A 634 -33.41 23.73 -4.96
C VAL A 634 -32.62 22.44 -5.09
N ASP A 635 -32.87 21.52 -4.16
CA ASP A 635 -32.28 20.18 -4.15
C ASP A 635 -32.43 19.49 -5.52
N PRO A 636 -31.31 19.00 -6.13
CA PRO A 636 -31.35 18.25 -7.38
C PRO A 636 -32.26 17.01 -7.35
N PHE A 637 -32.47 16.35 -6.20
CA PHE A 637 -33.29 15.14 -6.10
C PHE A 637 -34.79 15.41 -6.22
N SER A 638 -35.27 16.56 -5.74
CA SER A 638 -36.65 17.02 -5.96
C SER A 638 -37.08 17.08 -7.44
N ARG A 639 -36.12 17.13 -8.37
CA ARG A 639 -36.31 17.20 -9.83
C ARG A 639 -36.16 15.85 -10.54
N LYS A 640 -35.93 14.76 -9.82
CA LYS A 640 -35.70 13.42 -10.36
C LYS A 640 -36.92 12.53 -10.16
N ASP A 641 -37.17 11.66 -11.12
CA ASP A 641 -38.19 10.62 -11.05
C ASP A 641 -37.55 9.22 -10.97
N TRP A 642 -38.26 8.33 -10.28
CA TRP A 642 -37.85 6.95 -10.06
C TRP A 642 -38.51 6.00 -11.05
N TYR A 643 -37.67 5.16 -11.66
CA TYR A 643 -38.04 4.11 -12.61
C TYR A 643 -37.63 2.74 -12.06
N SER A 644 -38.44 1.71 -12.28
CA SER A 644 -38.11 0.31 -11.99
C SER A 644 -37.38 -0.32 -13.17
N ILE A 645 -36.40 -1.18 -12.90
CA ILE A 645 -35.67 -1.95 -13.92
C ILE A 645 -36.24 -3.36 -13.94
N LYS A 646 -36.75 -3.79 -15.10
CA LYS A 646 -37.34 -5.11 -15.30
C LYS A 646 -36.39 -6.04 -16.06
N ALA A 647 -36.13 -7.22 -15.51
CA ALA A 647 -35.43 -8.31 -16.19
C ALA A 647 -36.36 -9.06 -17.16
N PRO A 648 -35.81 -9.64 -18.24
CA PRO A 648 -36.57 -10.45 -19.19
C PRO A 648 -36.91 -11.84 -18.59
N ASN A 649 -37.82 -12.54 -19.25
CA ASN A 649 -38.41 -13.80 -18.79
C ASN A 649 -37.46 -15.00 -18.48
N PRO A 650 -36.22 -15.15 -19.00
CA PRO A 650 -35.35 -16.28 -18.59
C PRO A 650 -34.79 -16.17 -17.16
N PHE A 651 -35.13 -15.13 -16.39
CA PHE A 651 -34.75 -14.97 -14.98
C PHE A 651 -35.97 -15.04 -14.06
N ASN A 652 -35.86 -15.72 -12.90
CA ASN A 652 -36.96 -15.88 -11.96
C ASN A 652 -37.44 -14.54 -11.37
N ILE A 653 -36.52 -13.67 -10.95
CA ILE A 653 -36.84 -12.34 -10.41
C ILE A 653 -36.87 -11.33 -11.56
N ARG A 654 -38.05 -10.78 -11.80
CA ARG A 654 -38.25 -9.72 -12.81
C ARG A 654 -37.94 -8.32 -12.30
N ASP A 655 -38.02 -8.05 -10.99
CA ASP A 655 -37.71 -6.73 -10.41
C ASP A 655 -36.26 -6.65 -9.96
N VAL A 656 -35.43 -5.96 -10.74
CA VAL A 656 -33.98 -5.91 -10.57
C VAL A 656 -33.55 -4.79 -9.61
N GLY A 657 -34.28 -3.67 -9.62
CA GLY A 657 -33.94 -2.49 -8.84
C GLY A 657 -34.61 -1.22 -9.34
N LYS A 658 -34.13 -0.07 -8.87
CA LYS A 658 -34.64 1.25 -9.26
C LYS A 658 -33.51 2.14 -9.79
N THR A 659 -33.83 2.99 -10.75
CA THR A 659 -32.93 4.04 -11.27
C THR A 659 -33.63 5.38 -11.24
N LEU A 660 -32.83 6.44 -11.05
CA LEU A 660 -33.29 7.83 -11.08
C LEU A 660 -32.80 8.53 -12.34
N VAL A 661 -33.65 9.43 -12.86
CA VAL A 661 -33.35 10.33 -13.97
C VAL A 661 -34.06 11.66 -13.75
N ASN A 662 -33.53 12.74 -14.35
CA ASN A 662 -34.20 14.04 -14.29
C ASN A 662 -35.57 13.97 -14.98
N ARG A 663 -36.56 14.67 -14.41
CA ARG A 663 -37.88 14.87 -15.05
C ARG A 663 -37.74 15.42 -16.45
N THR A 664 -38.53 14.86 -17.38
CA THR A 664 -38.66 15.38 -18.74
C THR A 664 -39.01 16.87 -18.69
N THR A 665 -38.13 17.70 -19.24
CA THR A 665 -38.27 19.16 -19.20
C THR A 665 -37.83 19.78 -20.52
N GLY A 666 -38.79 20.35 -21.24
CA GLY A 666 -38.57 20.88 -22.59
C GLY A 666 -38.02 19.81 -23.54
N LEU A 667 -36.91 20.12 -24.22
CA LEU A 667 -36.27 19.27 -25.23
C LEU A 667 -35.46 18.08 -24.65
N LYS A 668 -35.40 17.91 -23.32
CA LYS A 668 -34.67 16.80 -22.68
C LYS A 668 -35.65 15.78 -22.11
N ASN A 669 -35.82 14.68 -22.83
CA ASN A 669 -36.66 13.56 -22.44
C ASN A 669 -35.93 12.62 -21.46
N ALA A 670 -36.65 12.16 -20.43
CA ALA A 670 -36.14 11.18 -19.48
C ALA A 670 -35.86 9.81 -20.14
N ASN A 671 -36.70 9.38 -21.08
CA ASN A 671 -36.60 8.07 -21.71
C ASN A 671 -35.29 7.92 -22.51
N ASP A 672 -34.92 8.92 -23.30
CA ASP A 672 -33.69 8.90 -24.11
C ASP A 672 -32.42 8.89 -23.23
N ALA A 673 -32.50 9.44 -22.01
CA ALA A 673 -31.42 9.40 -21.03
C ALA A 673 -31.38 8.09 -20.21
N LEU A 674 -32.40 7.22 -20.31
CA LEU A 674 -32.47 5.89 -19.70
C LEU A 674 -32.06 4.78 -20.67
N LYS A 675 -32.47 4.89 -21.95
CA LYS A 675 -32.09 3.95 -23.01
C LYS A 675 -30.56 3.85 -23.16
N GLY A 676 -30.07 2.66 -23.45
CA GLY A 676 -28.64 2.38 -23.62
C GLY A 676 -27.84 2.25 -22.32
N ARG A 677 -28.41 2.54 -21.13
CA ARG A 677 -27.75 2.24 -19.84
C ARG A 677 -27.57 0.73 -19.69
N ILE A 678 -26.42 0.32 -19.16
CA ILE A 678 -26.11 -1.08 -18.85
C ILE A 678 -26.07 -1.25 -17.33
N VAL A 679 -26.81 -2.24 -16.84
CA VAL A 679 -26.92 -2.61 -15.42
C VAL A 679 -26.19 -3.94 -15.23
N GLU A 680 -25.30 -4.03 -14.25
CA GLU A 680 -24.55 -5.25 -13.91
C GLU A 680 -25.06 -5.79 -12.57
N VAL A 681 -25.56 -7.04 -12.56
CA VAL A 681 -26.25 -7.66 -11.42
C VAL A 681 -25.75 -9.09 -11.24
N SER A 682 -25.75 -9.61 -10.01
CA SER A 682 -25.42 -11.00 -9.74
C SER A 682 -26.52 -11.94 -10.26
N LEU A 683 -26.15 -13.10 -10.80
CA LEU A 683 -27.13 -14.13 -11.16
C LEU A 683 -27.84 -14.69 -9.92
N ALA A 684 -27.18 -14.70 -8.76
CA ALA A 684 -27.83 -15.08 -7.49
C ALA A 684 -29.01 -14.16 -7.16
N ASP A 685 -28.86 -12.83 -7.34
CA ASP A 685 -29.92 -11.86 -7.08
C ASP A 685 -31.09 -11.96 -8.08
N LEU A 686 -30.87 -12.56 -9.24
CA LEU A 686 -31.89 -12.79 -10.28
C LEU A 686 -32.60 -14.15 -10.13
N GLN A 687 -31.95 -15.14 -9.51
CA GLN A 687 -32.45 -16.53 -9.43
C GLN A 687 -32.85 -16.98 -8.02
N LYS A 688 -32.33 -16.32 -6.97
CA LYS A 688 -32.32 -16.70 -5.53
C LYS A 688 -31.38 -17.87 -5.16
N ASP A 689 -30.47 -18.25 -6.04
CA ASP A 689 -29.50 -19.34 -5.81
C ASP A 689 -28.08 -18.80 -5.54
N GLU A 690 -27.56 -18.98 -4.32
CA GLU A 690 -26.24 -18.46 -3.91
C GLU A 690 -25.06 -19.11 -4.67
N ASP A 691 -25.23 -20.34 -5.15
CA ASP A 691 -24.24 -21.07 -5.96
C ASP A 691 -23.82 -20.31 -7.24
N HIS A 692 -24.64 -19.37 -7.69
CA HIS A 692 -24.41 -18.56 -8.89
C HIS A 692 -23.94 -17.12 -8.59
N SER A 693 -23.64 -16.80 -7.34
CA SER A 693 -23.17 -15.48 -6.86
C SER A 693 -21.95 -14.89 -7.59
N PHE A 694 -21.08 -15.74 -8.15
CA PHE A 694 -19.87 -15.30 -8.88
C PHE A 694 -20.12 -14.90 -10.34
N ARG A 695 -21.36 -14.99 -10.83
CA ARG A 695 -21.73 -14.75 -12.22
C ARG A 695 -22.43 -13.40 -12.31
N LYS A 696 -21.86 -12.50 -13.10
CA LYS A 696 -22.43 -11.16 -13.33
C LYS A 696 -23.13 -11.11 -14.68
N ILE A 697 -24.40 -10.76 -14.68
CA ILE A 697 -25.20 -10.55 -15.87
C ILE A 697 -25.23 -9.05 -16.18
N ARG A 698 -25.06 -8.69 -17.45
CA ARG A 698 -25.21 -7.32 -17.96
C ARG A 698 -26.49 -7.21 -18.75
N LEU A 699 -27.39 -6.36 -18.27
CA LEU A 699 -28.68 -6.06 -18.87
C LEU A 699 -28.65 -4.65 -19.43
N ARG A 700 -29.00 -4.45 -20.72
CA ARG A 700 -29.10 -3.11 -21.33
C ARG A 700 -30.56 -2.67 -21.32
N ILE A 701 -30.85 -1.44 -20.90
CA ILE A 701 -32.18 -0.83 -21.05
C ILE A 701 -32.37 -0.48 -22.54
N ASP A 702 -33.32 -1.14 -23.19
CA ASP A 702 -33.63 -0.92 -24.61
C ASP A 702 -34.85 0.00 -24.77
N GLU A 703 -35.89 -0.18 -23.95
CA GLU A 703 -37.14 0.59 -24.02
C GLU A 703 -37.67 0.96 -22.63
N VAL A 704 -38.50 2.00 -22.55
CA VAL A 704 -39.11 2.48 -21.29
C VAL A 704 -40.61 2.63 -21.46
N GLN A 705 -41.40 1.83 -20.74
CA GLN A 705 -42.86 1.91 -20.69
C GLN A 705 -43.29 2.57 -19.37
N GLY A 706 -43.83 3.79 -19.44
CA GLY A 706 -44.25 4.52 -18.24
C GLY A 706 -43.09 4.73 -17.26
N LYS A 707 -43.08 3.98 -16.15
CA LYS A 707 -41.99 3.97 -15.16
C LYS A 707 -41.16 2.67 -15.14
N SER A 708 -41.48 1.71 -16.00
CA SER A 708 -40.75 0.44 -16.14
C SER A 708 -39.73 0.52 -17.27
N CYS A 709 -38.47 0.18 -16.99
CA CYS A 709 -37.41 0.04 -17.98
C CYS A 709 -37.29 -1.43 -18.39
N LEU A 710 -37.58 -1.75 -19.65
CA LEU A 710 -37.40 -3.09 -20.21
C LEU A 710 -35.93 -3.32 -20.56
N THR A 711 -35.41 -4.50 -20.22
CA THR A 711 -34.00 -4.83 -20.43
C THR A 711 -33.77 -6.08 -21.24
N ASN A 712 -32.69 -6.06 -22.02
CA ASN A 712 -32.24 -7.15 -22.86
C ASN A 712 -30.85 -7.64 -22.43
N PHE A 713 -30.52 -8.89 -22.72
CA PHE A 713 -29.24 -9.48 -22.37
C PHE A 713 -28.10 -8.87 -23.22
N HIS A 714 -27.10 -8.29 -22.55
CA HIS A 714 -25.97 -7.63 -23.19
C HIS A 714 -24.63 -8.36 -22.97
N GLY A 715 -24.51 -9.14 -21.91
CA GLY A 715 -23.31 -9.95 -21.68
C GLY A 715 -23.26 -10.63 -20.32
N LEU A 716 -22.20 -11.40 -20.13
CA LEU A 716 -21.93 -12.14 -18.90
C LEU A 716 -20.44 -12.02 -18.57
N ASP A 717 -20.11 -11.87 -17.30
CA ASP A 717 -18.73 -11.82 -16.79
C ASP A 717 -18.62 -12.57 -15.45
N PHE A 718 -17.39 -12.87 -15.02
CA PHE A 718 -17.12 -13.49 -13.72
C PHE A 718 -16.66 -12.46 -12.69
N THR A 719 -16.94 -12.70 -11.41
CA THR A 719 -16.30 -11.97 -10.32
C THR A 719 -14.79 -12.27 -10.27
N SER A 720 -14.00 -11.29 -9.80
CA SER A 720 -12.54 -11.37 -9.83
C SER A 720 -11.98 -12.34 -8.77
N ASP A 721 -12.65 -12.45 -7.63
CA ASP A 721 -12.43 -13.42 -6.56
C ASP A 721 -12.57 -14.88 -7.03
N LYS A 722 -13.68 -15.23 -7.70
CA LYS A 722 -13.88 -16.58 -8.25
C LYS A 722 -12.82 -16.91 -9.29
N LEU A 723 -12.53 -16.00 -10.21
CA LEU A 723 -11.48 -16.23 -11.19
C LEU A 723 -10.11 -16.47 -10.52
N ARG A 724 -9.75 -15.66 -9.52
CA ARG A 724 -8.49 -15.81 -8.76
C ARG A 724 -8.44 -17.11 -7.93
N SER A 725 -9.56 -17.57 -7.37
CA SER A 725 -9.60 -18.81 -6.57
C SER A 725 -9.55 -20.10 -7.41
N LEU A 726 -9.99 -20.04 -8.66
CA LEU A 726 -9.88 -21.12 -9.65
C LEU A 726 -8.45 -21.28 -10.19
N VAL A 727 -7.73 -20.18 -10.43
CA VAL A 727 -6.36 -20.20 -10.97
C VAL A 727 -5.34 -20.55 -9.89
N ARG A 728 -5.14 -21.85 -9.67
CA ARG A 728 -4.15 -22.42 -8.74
C ARG A 728 -2.90 -22.93 -9.47
N LYS A 729 -1.76 -22.96 -8.77
CA LYS A 729 -0.52 -23.62 -9.23
C LYS A 729 -0.73 -25.13 -9.39
N TRP A 730 0.18 -25.79 -10.12
CA TRP A 730 0.25 -27.26 -10.31
C TRP A 730 -0.82 -27.92 -11.21
N GLN A 731 -1.59 -27.12 -11.95
CA GLN A 731 -2.56 -27.57 -12.96
C GLN A 731 -2.38 -26.77 -14.26
N SER A 732 -2.75 -27.33 -15.41
CA SER A 732 -2.80 -26.57 -16.68
C SER A 732 -4.09 -25.76 -16.78
N LEU A 733 -3.97 -24.49 -17.19
CA LEU A 733 -5.08 -23.63 -17.58
C LEU A 733 -5.32 -23.76 -19.09
N ILE A 734 -6.58 -23.95 -19.49
CA ILE A 734 -7.00 -24.05 -20.87
C ILE A 734 -8.07 -22.99 -21.14
N GLU A 735 -7.73 -22.02 -22.00
CA GLU A 735 -8.67 -21.01 -22.51
C GLU A 735 -8.99 -21.27 -23.98
N ALA A 736 -10.24 -21.00 -24.36
CA ALA A 736 -10.72 -20.98 -25.74
C ALA A 736 -11.66 -19.79 -25.94
N ASN A 737 -11.65 -19.19 -27.13
CA ASN A 737 -12.52 -18.08 -27.48
C ASN A 737 -13.04 -18.23 -28.91
N ILE A 738 -14.28 -17.82 -29.14
CA ILE A 738 -14.94 -17.91 -30.44
C ILE A 738 -15.93 -16.78 -30.64
N THR A 739 -16.06 -16.31 -31.88
CA THR A 739 -17.14 -15.42 -32.32
C THR A 739 -18.19 -16.22 -33.07
N VAL A 740 -19.44 -16.15 -32.62
CA VAL A 740 -20.58 -16.85 -33.23
C VAL A 740 -21.69 -15.84 -33.52
N LYS A 741 -22.44 -16.06 -34.59
CA LYS A 741 -23.68 -15.34 -34.90
C LYS A 741 -24.85 -16.23 -34.48
N THR A 742 -25.77 -15.71 -33.66
CA THR A 742 -27.00 -16.42 -33.29
C THR A 742 -28.02 -16.38 -34.44
N THR A 743 -29.14 -17.10 -34.30
CA THR A 743 -30.26 -17.05 -35.24
C THR A 743 -30.81 -15.63 -35.42
N ASP A 744 -30.91 -14.86 -34.33
CA ASP A 744 -31.48 -13.51 -34.31
C ASP A 744 -30.43 -12.43 -34.65
N ASP A 745 -29.43 -12.79 -35.45
CA ASP A 745 -28.38 -11.91 -35.99
C ASP A 745 -27.46 -11.21 -34.97
N TYR A 746 -27.51 -11.56 -33.69
CA TYR A 746 -26.55 -11.09 -32.69
C TYR A 746 -25.17 -11.73 -32.91
N LEU A 747 -24.13 -10.89 -33.04
CA LEU A 747 -22.74 -11.35 -33.08
C LEU A 747 -22.16 -11.32 -31.68
N ILE A 748 -21.87 -12.50 -31.11
CA ILE A 748 -21.36 -12.68 -29.75
C ILE A 748 -19.95 -13.26 -29.75
N ARG A 749 -19.15 -12.88 -28.75
CA ARG A 749 -17.86 -13.52 -28.45
C ARG A 749 -17.92 -14.21 -27.09
N LEU A 750 -17.79 -15.54 -27.13
CA LEU A 750 -17.77 -16.42 -25.98
C LEU A 750 -16.32 -16.74 -25.59
N PHE A 751 -16.05 -16.75 -24.28
CA PHE A 751 -14.77 -17.13 -23.70
C PHE A 751 -14.99 -18.28 -22.72
N ALA A 752 -14.40 -19.44 -23.01
CA ALA A 752 -14.41 -20.60 -22.12
C ALA A 752 -13.06 -20.75 -21.40
N ILE A 753 -13.13 -21.20 -20.15
CA ILE A 753 -11.97 -21.57 -19.34
C ILE A 753 -12.20 -22.96 -18.75
N GLY A 754 -11.15 -23.75 -18.64
CA GLY A 754 -11.15 -25.05 -17.97
C GLY A 754 -9.78 -25.38 -17.39
N PHE A 755 -9.76 -26.22 -16.36
CA PHE A 755 -8.55 -26.64 -15.66
C PHE A 755 -8.43 -28.15 -15.68
N THR A 756 -7.21 -28.67 -15.68
CA THR A 756 -6.96 -30.12 -15.59
C THR A 756 -7.28 -30.67 -14.21
N LYS A 757 -8.08 -31.73 -14.12
CA LYS A 757 -8.48 -32.40 -12.87
C LYS A 757 -7.43 -33.42 -12.42
N ARG A 758 -7.05 -33.36 -11.15
CA ARG A 758 -6.16 -34.36 -10.53
C ARG A 758 -6.90 -35.69 -10.41
N ARG A 759 -6.25 -36.81 -10.78
CA ARG A 759 -6.82 -38.16 -10.58
C ARG A 759 -6.65 -38.59 -9.12
N GLN A 760 -7.60 -39.38 -8.60
CA GLN A 760 -7.65 -39.77 -7.18
C GLN A 760 -6.37 -40.48 -6.70
N ASN A 761 -5.80 -41.36 -7.52
CA ASN A 761 -4.58 -42.13 -7.20
C ASN A 761 -3.30 -41.50 -7.78
N GLN A 762 -3.28 -40.18 -8.00
CA GLN A 762 -2.16 -39.51 -8.67
C GLN A 762 -1.04 -39.13 -7.69
N ILE A 763 0.06 -39.90 -7.74
CA ILE A 763 1.29 -39.67 -6.96
C ILE A 763 1.91 -38.30 -7.26
N LYS A 764 2.02 -37.93 -8.54
CA LYS A 764 2.59 -36.63 -8.95
C LYS A 764 1.71 -35.48 -8.46
N LYS A 765 2.31 -34.54 -7.71
CA LYS A 765 1.67 -33.30 -7.24
C LYS A 765 1.17 -32.40 -8.38
N THR A 766 1.80 -32.48 -9.55
CA THR A 766 1.46 -31.71 -10.74
C THR A 766 0.56 -32.47 -11.70
N THR A 767 -0.43 -31.78 -12.24
CA THR A 767 -1.38 -32.29 -13.24
C THR A 767 -1.26 -31.40 -14.48
N TYR A 768 -0.29 -31.67 -15.34
CA TYR A 768 -0.10 -30.91 -16.57
C TYR A 768 -0.52 -31.75 -17.79
N ALA A 769 -1.27 -31.13 -18.70
CA ALA A 769 -1.62 -31.70 -20.00
C ALA A 769 -0.53 -31.35 -21.03
N ALA A 770 -0.26 -32.27 -21.96
CA ALA A 770 0.69 -32.02 -23.04
C ALA A 770 0.18 -30.93 -24.01
N SER A 771 1.07 -30.18 -24.63
CA SER A 771 0.71 -29.10 -25.58
C SER A 771 -0.17 -29.57 -26.74
N SER A 772 -0.02 -30.82 -27.19
CA SER A 772 -0.90 -31.46 -28.18
C SER A 772 -2.32 -31.69 -27.65
N GLN A 773 -2.45 -32.21 -26.42
CA GLN A 773 -3.73 -32.40 -25.74
C GLN A 773 -4.45 -31.06 -25.51
N ILE A 774 -3.74 -30.01 -25.09
CA ILE A 774 -4.30 -28.66 -24.91
C ILE A 774 -4.87 -28.13 -26.24
N ARG A 775 -4.16 -28.31 -27.37
CA ARG A 775 -4.67 -27.92 -28.70
C ARG A 775 -5.91 -28.71 -29.11
N ALA A 776 -5.95 -30.01 -28.84
CA ALA A 776 -7.11 -30.86 -29.14
C ALA A 776 -8.34 -30.49 -28.29
N ILE A 777 -8.14 -30.20 -27.00
CA ILE A 777 -9.18 -29.74 -26.07
C ILE A 777 -9.73 -28.37 -26.52
N ARG A 778 -8.87 -27.42 -26.89
CA ARG A 778 -9.30 -26.11 -27.41
C ARG A 778 -10.16 -26.22 -28.67
N ARG A 779 -9.82 -27.13 -29.59
CA ARG A 779 -10.65 -27.41 -30.77
C ARG A 779 -12.03 -27.95 -30.37
N LYS A 780 -12.10 -28.99 -29.53
CA LYS A 780 -13.39 -29.49 -29.02
C LYS A 780 -14.21 -28.40 -28.31
N MET A 781 -13.57 -27.52 -27.53
CA MET A 781 -14.23 -26.38 -26.90
C MET A 781 -14.85 -25.43 -27.94
N THR A 782 -14.09 -25.03 -28.97
CA THR A 782 -14.64 -24.14 -30.01
C THR A 782 -15.77 -24.80 -30.79
N ASP A 783 -15.65 -26.08 -31.14
CA ASP A 783 -16.61 -26.79 -31.97
C ASP A 783 -17.97 -26.96 -31.25
N ILE A 784 -17.95 -27.28 -29.95
CA ILE A 784 -19.16 -27.40 -29.11
C ILE A 784 -19.82 -26.02 -28.94
N ILE A 785 -19.04 -24.99 -28.58
CA ILE A 785 -19.57 -23.63 -28.39
C ILE A 785 -20.15 -23.09 -29.71
N GLN A 786 -19.54 -23.41 -30.86
CA GLN A 786 -20.07 -23.02 -32.16
C GLN A 786 -21.43 -23.67 -32.42
N ARG A 787 -21.54 -24.99 -32.25
CA ARG A 787 -22.79 -25.75 -32.45
C ARG A 787 -23.93 -25.24 -31.57
N GLU A 788 -23.66 -25.05 -30.28
CA GLU A 788 -24.66 -24.66 -29.28
C GLU A 788 -25.11 -23.20 -29.41
N ALA A 789 -24.24 -22.30 -29.89
CA ALA A 789 -24.55 -20.88 -30.00
C ALA A 789 -25.05 -20.46 -31.39
N SER A 790 -24.80 -21.22 -32.47
CA SER A 790 -25.33 -20.91 -33.81
C SER A 790 -26.76 -21.43 -34.04
N THR A 791 -27.16 -22.46 -33.29
CA THR A 791 -28.50 -23.09 -33.41
C THR A 791 -29.58 -22.42 -32.56
N CYS A 792 -29.18 -21.52 -31.65
CA CYS A 792 -30.08 -20.91 -30.68
C CYS A 792 -30.29 -19.41 -30.88
N THR A 793 -31.46 -18.96 -30.45
CA THR A 793 -31.75 -17.54 -30.19
C THR A 793 -30.93 -17.02 -29.01
N LEU A 794 -30.81 -15.69 -28.87
CA LEU A 794 -30.11 -15.08 -27.73
C LEU A 794 -30.77 -15.46 -26.39
N THR A 795 -32.09 -15.62 -26.37
CA THR A 795 -32.85 -16.09 -25.20
C THR A 795 -32.55 -17.53 -24.83
N GLN A 796 -32.65 -18.45 -25.80
CA GLN A 796 -32.35 -19.86 -25.59
C GLN A 796 -30.90 -20.06 -25.15
N LEU A 797 -29.96 -19.30 -25.73
CA LEU A 797 -28.57 -19.32 -25.30
C LEU A 797 -28.43 -18.81 -23.86
N THR A 798 -29.13 -17.75 -23.46
CA THR A 798 -29.13 -17.27 -22.07
C THR A 798 -29.66 -18.35 -21.12
N SER A 799 -30.75 -19.03 -21.47
CA SER A 799 -31.30 -20.16 -20.70
C SER A 799 -30.36 -21.38 -20.64
N LYS A 800 -29.46 -21.59 -21.62
CA LYS A 800 -28.38 -22.59 -21.57
C LYS A 800 -27.18 -22.14 -20.72
N LEU A 801 -26.91 -20.83 -20.66
CA LEU A 801 -25.79 -20.24 -19.89
C LEU A 801 -26.01 -20.30 -18.38
N ILE A 802 -27.26 -20.11 -17.91
CA ILE A 802 -27.63 -20.11 -16.48
C ILE A 802 -27.26 -21.44 -15.80
N PRO A 803 -27.76 -22.63 -16.21
CA PRO A 803 -27.45 -23.94 -15.62
C PRO A 803 -26.12 -24.58 -16.09
N GLU A 804 -25.27 -23.85 -16.82
CA GLU A 804 -23.96 -24.30 -17.32
C GLU A 804 -23.96 -25.51 -18.28
N VAL A 805 -25.02 -25.73 -19.07
CA VAL A 805 -25.15 -26.90 -19.97
C VAL A 805 -23.93 -27.07 -20.88
N ILE A 806 -23.47 -25.97 -21.49
CA ILE A 806 -22.31 -25.96 -22.40
C ILE A 806 -21.01 -26.36 -21.67
N GLY A 807 -20.84 -25.96 -20.39
CA GLY A 807 -19.68 -26.34 -19.59
C GLY A 807 -19.63 -27.84 -19.32
N ARG A 808 -20.78 -28.43 -18.96
CA ARG A 808 -20.94 -29.87 -18.71
C ARG A 808 -20.75 -30.71 -19.99
N GLU A 809 -21.20 -30.23 -21.14
CA GLU A 809 -20.96 -30.92 -22.43
C GLU A 809 -19.47 -30.93 -22.79
N ILE A 810 -18.77 -29.80 -22.63
CA ILE A 810 -17.33 -29.72 -22.85
C ILE A 810 -16.58 -30.69 -21.92
N GLU A 811 -16.94 -30.76 -20.62
CA GLU A 811 -16.29 -31.69 -19.68
C GLU A 811 -16.45 -33.15 -20.15
N LYS A 812 -17.68 -33.58 -20.50
CA LYS A 812 -17.95 -34.93 -21.04
C LYS A 812 -17.16 -35.21 -22.32
N ALA A 813 -17.17 -34.29 -23.29
CA ALA A 813 -16.51 -34.47 -24.59
C ALA A 813 -14.97 -34.44 -24.51
N THR A 814 -14.40 -33.83 -23.47
CA THR A 814 -12.94 -33.71 -23.27
C THR A 814 -12.37 -34.79 -22.36
N GLN A 815 -13.19 -35.45 -21.53
CA GLN A 815 -12.79 -36.52 -20.61
C GLN A 815 -11.94 -37.63 -21.27
N GLY A 816 -12.25 -38.00 -22.52
CA GLY A 816 -11.48 -38.99 -23.30
C GLY A 816 -10.09 -38.52 -23.79
N ILE A 817 -9.77 -37.23 -23.70
CA ILE A 817 -8.43 -36.67 -23.96
C ILE A 817 -7.70 -36.46 -22.64
N TYR A 818 -8.32 -35.72 -21.73
CA TYR A 818 -7.79 -35.41 -20.40
C TYR A 818 -8.96 -34.99 -19.48
N PRO A 819 -9.04 -35.49 -18.23
CA PRO A 819 -10.11 -35.09 -17.31
C PRO A 819 -9.97 -33.60 -16.94
N LEU A 820 -11.04 -32.83 -17.13
CA LEU A 820 -11.12 -31.42 -16.75
C LEU A 820 -11.93 -31.23 -15.47
N GLN A 821 -11.82 -30.04 -14.88
CA GLN A 821 -12.62 -29.54 -13.76
C GLN A 821 -12.88 -28.04 -13.96
N ASN A 822 -13.96 -27.54 -13.35
CA ASN A 822 -14.33 -26.11 -13.36
C ASN A 822 -14.34 -25.53 -14.77
N VAL A 823 -15.04 -26.21 -15.69
CA VAL A 823 -15.18 -25.79 -17.09
C VAL A 823 -16.37 -24.85 -17.19
N HIS A 824 -16.09 -23.56 -17.42
CA HIS A 824 -17.12 -22.52 -17.46
C HIS A 824 -16.96 -21.60 -18.66
N ILE A 825 -18.08 -21.00 -19.08
CA ILE A 825 -18.07 -19.82 -19.94
C ILE A 825 -17.81 -18.61 -19.04
N ARG A 826 -16.54 -18.19 -18.99
CA ARG A 826 -16.02 -17.09 -18.18
C ARG A 826 -16.61 -15.73 -18.57
N LYS A 827 -16.85 -15.52 -19.87
CA LYS A 827 -17.27 -14.22 -20.39
C LYS A 827 -18.04 -14.33 -21.70
N VAL A 828 -19.07 -13.50 -21.85
CA VAL A 828 -19.82 -13.29 -23.09
C VAL A 828 -19.84 -11.79 -23.40
N LYS A 829 -19.40 -11.41 -24.61
CA LYS A 829 -19.47 -10.04 -25.11
C LYS A 829 -20.38 -9.98 -26.33
N LEU A 830 -21.39 -9.09 -26.32
CA LEU A 830 -22.07 -8.67 -27.54
C LEU A 830 -21.13 -7.77 -28.35
N LEU A 831 -20.89 -8.10 -29.63
CA LEU A 831 -20.07 -7.32 -30.57
C LEU A 831 -20.93 -6.48 -31.51
N LYS A 832 -22.01 -7.08 -32.03
CA LYS A 832 -22.97 -6.42 -32.92
C LYS A 832 -24.38 -6.90 -32.55
N ALA A 833 -25.30 -5.96 -32.44
CA ALA A 833 -26.74 -6.23 -32.32
C ALA A 833 -27.41 -6.08 -33.71
N PRO A 834 -28.53 -6.77 -33.97
CA PRO A 834 -29.39 -6.48 -35.11
C PRO A 834 -30.03 -5.09 -35.00
N LYS A 835 -30.83 -4.70 -36.00
CA LYS A 835 -31.69 -3.51 -35.91
C LYS A 835 -32.66 -3.71 -34.73
N PHE A 836 -32.91 -2.65 -33.97
CA PHE A 836 -33.85 -2.71 -32.85
C PHE A 836 -35.27 -3.06 -33.33
N ASP A 837 -35.84 -4.11 -32.76
CA ASP A 837 -37.23 -4.50 -32.94
C ASP A 837 -37.96 -4.47 -31.59
N LEU A 838 -39.07 -3.74 -31.55
CA LEU A 838 -39.92 -3.60 -30.38
C LEU A 838 -40.74 -4.89 -30.14
N GLY A 839 -41.16 -5.58 -31.20
CA GLY A 839 -41.97 -6.80 -31.09
C GLY A 839 -41.20 -7.91 -30.39
N ALA A 840 -39.97 -8.18 -30.85
CA ALA A 840 -39.05 -9.10 -30.19
C ALA A 840 -38.82 -8.75 -28.71
N LEU A 841 -38.63 -7.47 -28.37
CA LEU A 841 -38.42 -7.04 -26.97
C LEU A 841 -39.67 -7.28 -26.09
N MET A 842 -40.87 -6.98 -26.58
CA MET A 842 -42.11 -7.21 -25.81
C MET A 842 -42.33 -8.71 -25.53
N ALA A 843 -42.02 -9.58 -26.50
CA ALA A 843 -42.06 -11.03 -26.31
C ALA A 843 -41.10 -11.50 -25.19
N LEU A 844 -39.96 -10.83 -24.97
CA LEU A 844 -39.05 -11.14 -23.85
C LEU A 844 -39.63 -10.83 -22.47
N HIS A 845 -40.64 -9.96 -22.40
CA HIS A 845 -41.25 -9.49 -21.17
C HIS A 845 -42.69 -10.00 -20.96
N GLY A 846 -43.22 -10.79 -21.90
CA GLY A 846 -44.56 -11.40 -21.79
C GLY A 846 -45.72 -10.41 -21.91
N GLU A 847 -45.47 -9.15 -22.26
CA GLU A 847 -46.52 -8.15 -22.52
C GLU A 847 -46.98 -8.23 -23.99
N SER A 848 -47.53 -9.39 -24.35
CA SER A 848 -48.32 -9.57 -25.57
C SER A 848 -49.80 -9.54 -25.20
N GLY A 849 -50.42 -8.38 -25.45
CA GLY A 849 -51.78 -7.94 -25.09
C GLY A 849 -52.85 -8.96 -24.68
N THR A 850 -53.48 -8.71 -23.54
CA THR A 850 -54.86 -9.15 -23.24
C THR A 850 -55.91 -8.08 -23.51
N ASP A 851 -55.50 -6.85 -23.87
CA ASP A 851 -56.39 -5.75 -24.24
C ASP A 851 -55.89 -5.08 -25.54
N ASP A 852 -56.82 -4.52 -26.30
CA ASP A 852 -56.68 -3.87 -27.61
C ASP A 852 -56.29 -4.76 -28.82
N GLN A 853 -57.33 -5.31 -29.47
CA GLN A 853 -57.28 -5.63 -30.90
C GLN A 853 -57.13 -4.32 -31.72
N GLY A 854 -55.89 -3.88 -31.92
CA GLY A 854 -55.57 -2.73 -32.75
C GLY A 854 -55.98 -2.93 -34.22
N GLN A 855 -56.89 -2.09 -34.70
CA GLN A 855 -57.42 -2.12 -36.06
C GLN A 855 -56.30 -1.98 -37.11
N LYS A 856 -56.23 -2.92 -38.06
CA LYS A 856 -55.19 -2.99 -39.09
C LYS A 856 -55.32 -1.84 -40.11
N VAL A 857 -54.64 -0.72 -39.88
CA VAL A 857 -54.55 0.37 -40.86
C VAL A 857 -53.45 0.05 -41.87
N GLU A 858 -53.84 -0.47 -43.04
CA GLU A 858 -52.94 -0.57 -44.17
C GLU A 858 -52.59 0.83 -44.69
N ARG A 859 -51.29 1.13 -44.76
CA ARG A 859 -50.77 2.29 -45.49
C ARG A 859 -49.88 1.78 -46.60
N GLU A 860 -50.45 1.63 -47.79
CA GLU A 860 -49.65 1.55 -49.01
C GLU A 860 -48.80 2.82 -49.13
N PHE A 861 -47.48 2.68 -49.08
CA PHE A 861 -46.57 3.74 -49.47
C PHE A 861 -45.92 3.35 -50.80
N LYS A 862 -46.58 3.70 -51.91
CA LYS A 862 -46.01 3.59 -53.25
C LYS A 862 -44.91 4.64 -53.40
N GLU A 863 -43.67 4.17 -53.43
CA GLU A 863 -42.51 4.96 -53.81
C GLU A 863 -42.66 5.39 -55.28
N ARG A 864 -42.95 6.68 -55.52
CA ARG A 864 -42.88 7.26 -56.86
C ARG A 864 -41.42 7.51 -57.21
N VAL A 865 -40.82 6.57 -57.91
CA VAL A 865 -39.60 6.81 -58.68
C VAL A 865 -39.90 7.91 -59.70
N LEU A 866 -39.15 9.02 -59.63
CA LEU A 866 -39.07 10.01 -60.69
C LEU A 866 -37.82 9.71 -61.51
N GLU A 867 -38.01 8.90 -62.55
CA GLU A 867 -37.08 8.81 -63.67
C GLU A 867 -37.65 9.64 -64.83
N GLU A 868 -36.77 10.46 -65.44
CA GLU A 868 -36.91 11.15 -66.74
C GLU A 868 -38.06 12.17 -66.91
N VAL A 869 -37.73 13.47 -66.85
CA VAL A 869 -37.26 14.27 -68.02
C VAL A 869 -36.19 15.26 -67.54
#